data_AF-A0A182K652-F1
#
_entry.id   AF-A0A182K652-F1
#
_cell.length_a   1.000
_cell.length_b   1.000
_cell.length_c   1.000
_cell.angle_alpha   90.00
_cell.angle_beta   90.00
_cell.angle_gamma   90.00
#
_symmetry.space_group_name_H-M   'P 1'
#
loop_
_entity.id
_entity.type
_entity.pdbx_description
1 polymer ?
#
loop_
_entity_poly.entity_id
_entity_poly.type
_entity_poly.pdbx_seq_one_letter_code
_entity_poly.pdbx_strand_id
1 'polypeptide(L)'
;FISGKTEQNGRKNHLRVKLEPRNDNDLHSDETESCINDMLQEMQSMDRGKRAQTAVATTTSATTIGDQPITQEHDENSYYNIHSVKPQTLIMCTGELDIVLEPKLGSTLYNAANLQLDRTLLNRADMWHQVIVHHENSCTKQKIMEILFASYSYCDFFPVAYRRHANADFFLLRMCSQVLMKMFEGGLKIISGPLELLISVRLGAARFHNGQIFPRQTITKAVQERCDNAAQYGDISVLNMDSFAEHVSLRELCVYLGNRAQFEVVCSAIAQAMSGNTCISRLRLANNDISHISLLGALKDTKLMSLDLRGNRIKHPGSLRLLKDIPLVELYVIGNNLTDVPDYEKIIRSFFPKLLKLDSCLTHSVPSKVMRDEAVEEEEVEITSPGTFITEADLNPSAFQKYNLTPHWHKVTVLHNGVCNKQDILDGLFNLLGKHVFFPCYYKTYSKQDEFLVQNCYDALLFLVKQKLKLPIPAYNTVLRLSLAMNVAEASDKDVQPFRKLERFVNKRFKLGCLDLCSMQTELNECKEVDFCAISSSTLAYMMEFAARKYGNSCLVLRLRNNELKNCAALESLSKFYKLVSLDLRYNSLSKISDLQGVPWNNITELFLDNNPLCGRMRSSVEYVRMVKQYFGMLQQLDGRTLLGNFTYCQNYLCTPEAYKFAESFVKHYFSLFDSFQRGGLQELYHRKAQFSMTCDFDMVKSDMDSQMDRQASYAQHSRNLLQFKDNLDRAVYKLIVGNERIGYVLTSFPKTEFDFYSFRIDVPVFTPERVMITVHGRMQEDEVSALGQVSYIGFTRTWFIQPCGMGTNLFHDALEYKIHNDMLHMYSMTQEGNDIFGTPNEEAAVLEKRVDTSTQCEGNEREDAMIIFKELTHLNRYWCKRCLEESSWNLKVALNVFLKLYESKRIPKIAFQDDIL
;
A
#
# COMPACT_ATOMS: atom_id res chain seq x y z
N PHE A 1 -69.90 32.67 30.59
CA PHE A 1 -69.08 33.88 30.43
C PHE A 1 -68.02 33.58 29.36
N ILE A 2 -68.39 33.44 28.08
CA ILE A 2 -68.56 34.45 26.99
C ILE A 2 -67.18 34.95 26.50
N SER A 3 -66.74 34.89 25.22
CA SER A 3 -67.16 34.28 23.92
C SER A 3 -66.04 34.62 22.89
N GLY A 4 -65.76 33.93 21.77
CA GLY A 4 -66.33 32.78 21.04
C GLY A 4 -65.24 32.17 20.10
N LYS A 5 -65.22 30.84 19.88
CA LYS A 5 -65.79 30.07 18.74
C LYS A 5 -65.10 30.37 17.39
N THR A 6 -64.58 29.43 16.59
CA THR A 6 -65.09 28.11 16.11
C THR A 6 -63.91 27.35 15.45
N GLU A 7 -63.57 26.12 15.86
CA GLU A 7 -63.88 24.80 15.28
C GLU A 7 -63.39 24.43 13.86
N GLN A 8 -62.53 23.39 13.87
CA GLN A 8 -62.54 22.14 13.09
C GLN A 8 -61.83 21.96 11.73
N ASN A 9 -60.95 20.94 11.76
CA ASN A 9 -60.73 19.82 10.84
C ASN A 9 -59.75 19.94 9.64
N GLY A 10 -58.79 18.99 9.61
CA GLY A 10 -58.53 18.23 8.37
C GLY A 10 -57.07 17.90 8.01
N ARG A 11 -56.64 16.67 8.37
CA ARG A 11 -55.90 15.66 7.56
C ARG A 11 -54.60 15.99 6.79
N LYS A 12 -53.60 15.12 7.08
CA LYS A 12 -52.68 14.36 6.19
C LYS A 12 -51.90 15.11 5.09
N ASN A 13 -50.57 15.10 5.22
CA ASN A 13 -49.63 15.37 4.14
C ASN A 13 -48.88 14.11 3.70
N HIS A 14 -48.90 13.81 2.40
CA HIS A 14 -47.72 13.35 1.66
C HIS A 14 -47.90 13.51 0.14
N LEU A 15 -46.77 13.91 -0.49
CA LEU A 15 -46.30 13.68 -1.88
C LEU A 15 -46.54 14.73 -2.98
N ARG A 16 -45.47 15.52 -3.23
CA ARG A 16 -44.59 15.57 -4.42
C ARG A 16 -45.12 16.14 -5.76
N VAL A 17 -44.34 17.05 -6.39
CA VAL A 17 -43.72 16.99 -7.76
C VAL A 17 -43.61 18.36 -8.49
N LYS A 18 -42.36 18.68 -8.98
CA LYS A 18 -41.91 19.54 -10.14
C LYS A 18 -42.22 21.05 -10.15
N LEU A 19 -41.53 21.97 -10.86
CA LEU A 19 -40.22 22.18 -11.54
C LEU A 19 -40.18 23.71 -11.89
N GLU A 20 -38.97 24.27 -12.10
CA GLU A 20 -38.51 25.58 -12.69
C GLU A 20 -39.50 26.52 -13.45
N PRO A 21 -39.28 27.88 -13.61
CA PRO A 21 -38.02 28.47 -14.13
C PRO A 21 -37.64 29.99 -13.87
N ARG A 22 -36.37 30.32 -14.22
CA ARG A 22 -35.76 31.51 -14.91
C ARG A 22 -36.01 33.02 -14.59
N ASN A 23 -34.84 33.70 -14.46
CA ASN A 23 -34.31 34.95 -15.06
C ASN A 23 -34.66 36.41 -14.65
N ASP A 24 -33.56 37.19 -14.64
CA ASP A 24 -33.30 38.61 -14.97
C ASP A 24 -33.34 39.72 -13.89
N ASN A 25 -32.11 40.13 -13.52
CA ASN A 25 -31.51 41.48 -13.56
C ASN A 25 -32.42 42.72 -13.42
N ASP A 26 -32.11 43.65 -12.51
CA ASP A 26 -31.25 44.82 -12.82
C ASP A 26 -31.10 45.83 -11.66
N LEU A 27 -29.98 46.57 -11.72
CA LEU A 27 -29.67 47.90 -11.13
C LEU A 27 -29.17 48.00 -9.67
N HIS A 28 -27.84 48.06 -9.53
CA HIS A 28 -27.14 49.32 -9.23
C HIS A 28 -25.62 49.18 -9.50
N SER A 29 -25.20 49.71 -10.65
CA SER A 29 -23.83 49.96 -11.09
C SER A 29 -23.69 51.46 -11.33
N ASP A 30 -22.65 52.12 -10.80
CA ASP A 30 -22.12 53.38 -11.37
C ASP A 30 -20.79 53.82 -10.72
N GLU A 31 -20.46 53.39 -9.49
CA GLU A 31 -19.16 53.77 -8.88
C GLU A 31 -18.01 52.81 -9.23
N THR A 32 -18.29 51.62 -9.76
CA THR A 32 -17.29 50.60 -10.08
C THR A 32 -16.68 50.76 -11.48
N GLU A 33 -17.36 51.44 -12.41
CA GLU A 33 -16.86 51.62 -13.79
C GLU A 33 -15.78 52.72 -13.92
N SER A 34 -15.76 53.70 -13.02
CA SER A 34 -14.71 54.75 -13.03
C SER A 34 -13.32 54.17 -12.70
N CYS A 35 -13.22 53.32 -11.67
CA CYS A 35 -11.94 52.71 -11.28
C CYS A 35 -11.41 51.68 -12.29
N ILE A 36 -12.31 51.02 -13.04
CA ILE A 36 -11.93 50.04 -14.06
C ILE A 36 -11.38 50.74 -15.31
N ASN A 37 -11.93 51.89 -15.68
CA ASN A 37 -11.43 52.67 -16.81
C ASN A 37 -10.04 53.29 -16.54
N ASP A 38 -9.76 53.69 -15.30
CA ASP A 38 -8.43 54.20 -14.90
C ASP A 38 -7.36 53.09 -14.91
N MET A 39 -7.70 51.88 -14.42
CA MET A 39 -6.81 50.71 -14.53
C MET A 39 -6.55 50.28 -15.98
N LEU A 40 -7.55 50.40 -16.86
CA LEU A 40 -7.40 50.07 -18.28
C LEU A 40 -6.55 51.09 -19.03
N GLN A 41 -6.59 52.39 -18.67
CA GLN A 41 -5.69 53.40 -19.25
C GLN A 41 -4.23 53.19 -18.81
N GLU A 42 -4.00 52.81 -17.55
CA GLU A 42 -2.65 52.53 -17.04
C GLU A 42 -2.04 51.29 -17.71
N MET A 43 -2.83 50.22 -17.89
CA MET A 43 -2.43 49.02 -18.63
C MET A 43 -2.15 49.32 -20.11
N GLN A 44 -2.94 50.17 -20.77
CA GLN A 44 -2.72 50.57 -22.16
C GLN A 44 -1.49 51.48 -22.34
N SER A 45 -1.12 52.25 -21.31
CA SER A 45 0.11 53.06 -21.31
C SER A 45 1.38 52.20 -21.20
N MET A 46 1.35 51.13 -20.39
CA MET A 46 2.45 50.17 -20.28
C MET A 46 2.64 49.32 -21.54
N ASP A 47 1.55 49.03 -22.27
CA ASP A 47 1.60 48.34 -23.56
C ASP A 47 2.12 49.21 -24.71
N ARG A 48 1.91 50.54 -24.67
CA ARG A 48 2.55 51.48 -25.62
C ARG A 48 4.06 51.61 -25.38
N GLY A 49 4.52 51.53 -24.13
CA GLY A 49 5.95 51.50 -23.78
C GLY A 49 6.66 50.23 -24.26
N LYS A 50 6.00 49.07 -24.18
CA LYS A 50 6.55 47.78 -24.66
C LYS A 50 6.54 47.65 -26.19
N ARG A 51 5.58 48.27 -26.89
CA ARG A 51 5.50 48.30 -28.38
C ARG A 51 6.52 49.23 -29.05
N ALA A 52 7.07 50.21 -28.34
CA ALA A 52 8.12 51.09 -28.90
C ALA A 52 9.53 50.46 -28.89
N GLN A 53 9.79 49.45 -28.06
CA GLN A 53 11.07 48.74 -27.99
C GLN A 53 11.15 47.50 -28.88
N THR A 54 10.02 47.05 -29.45
CA THR A 54 9.94 45.89 -30.36
C THR A 54 9.86 46.26 -31.85
N ALA A 55 9.84 47.56 -32.20
CA ALA A 55 9.77 48.03 -33.59
C ALA A 55 11.12 48.05 -34.34
N VAL A 56 12.22 47.59 -33.73
CA VAL A 56 13.53 47.49 -34.39
C VAL A 56 14.08 46.07 -34.26
N ALA A 57 13.41 45.09 -34.87
CA ALA A 57 14.03 43.91 -35.47
C ALA A 57 12.97 42.87 -35.83
N THR A 58 12.28 43.03 -36.96
CA THR A 58 12.00 41.90 -37.87
C THR A 58 11.33 42.37 -39.18
N THR A 59 12.08 42.23 -40.28
CA THR A 59 11.59 41.88 -41.63
C THR A 59 12.47 40.69 -42.01
N THR A 60 12.00 39.46 -42.26
CA THR A 60 10.97 39.06 -43.23
C THR A 60 10.51 37.59 -43.03
N SER A 61 9.23 37.36 -43.36
CA SER A 61 8.56 36.19 -44.01
C SER A 61 8.38 34.82 -43.30
N ALA A 62 7.10 34.56 -42.95
CA ALA A 62 6.19 33.41 -43.27
C ALA A 62 6.76 31.97 -43.32
N THR A 63 6.14 30.91 -42.76
CA THR A 63 4.74 30.46 -42.90
C THR A 63 4.41 29.25 -41.96
N THR A 64 3.17 29.20 -41.42
CA THR A 64 2.28 28.04 -41.05
C THR A 64 2.57 26.99 -39.93
N ILE A 65 1.73 27.06 -38.87
CA ILE A 65 0.89 26.03 -38.16
C ILE A 65 1.55 24.69 -37.73
N GLY A 66 1.51 24.17 -36.49
CA GLY A 66 0.93 24.54 -35.19
C GLY A 66 1.07 23.37 -34.18
N ASP A 67 1.16 23.61 -32.87
CA ASP A 67 0.74 22.70 -31.77
C ASP A 67 0.96 23.33 -30.36
N GLN A 68 0.18 22.86 -29.37
CA GLN A 68 0.03 23.35 -27.99
C GLN A 68 1.33 23.37 -27.13
N PRO A 69 1.46 24.24 -26.11
CA PRO A 69 2.72 24.40 -25.39
C PRO A 69 2.93 23.31 -24.33
N ILE A 70 4.00 22.56 -24.50
CA ILE A 70 4.62 21.67 -23.51
C ILE A 70 5.23 22.54 -22.40
N THR A 71 4.94 22.20 -21.15
CA THR A 71 5.52 22.78 -19.94
C THR A 71 7.05 22.62 -19.98
N GLN A 72 7.78 23.73 -20.05
CA GLN A 72 9.25 23.75 -20.00
C GLN A 72 9.73 23.39 -18.59
N GLU A 73 10.34 22.22 -18.43
CA GLU A 73 11.27 21.94 -17.34
C GLU A 73 12.45 22.92 -17.44
N HIS A 74 12.71 23.67 -16.37
CA HIS A 74 13.85 24.58 -16.29
C HIS A 74 15.15 23.77 -16.25
N ASP A 75 15.90 23.80 -17.35
CA ASP A 75 17.07 22.95 -17.60
C ASP A 75 18.38 23.62 -17.14
N GLU A 76 18.93 23.18 -16.00
CA GLU A 76 20.31 23.50 -15.58
C GLU A 76 21.37 22.95 -16.57
N ASN A 77 20.99 22.15 -17.58
CA ASN A 77 21.91 21.58 -18.59
C ASN A 77 22.21 22.49 -19.80
N SER A 78 21.72 23.74 -19.83
CA SER A 78 21.84 24.64 -21.00
C SER A 78 23.26 25.16 -21.33
N TYR A 79 24.32 24.70 -20.65
CA TYR A 79 25.70 25.16 -20.85
C TYR A 79 26.65 24.13 -21.50
N TYR A 80 26.15 23.01 -22.03
CA TYR A 80 27.02 22.02 -22.66
C TYR A 80 27.14 22.22 -24.19
N ASN A 81 28.23 22.85 -24.62
CA ASN A 81 28.58 22.90 -26.04
C ASN A 81 29.33 21.62 -26.46
N ILE A 82 28.67 20.73 -27.22
CA ILE A 82 29.19 19.46 -27.76
C ILE A 82 30.43 19.66 -28.66
N HIS A 83 30.58 20.86 -29.23
CA HIS A 83 31.70 21.28 -30.08
C HIS A 83 32.77 22.08 -29.32
N SER A 84 32.67 22.20 -27.99
CA SER A 84 33.68 22.89 -27.18
C SER A 84 35.05 22.22 -27.32
N VAL A 85 36.07 23.05 -27.53
CA VAL A 85 37.49 22.65 -27.53
C VAL A 85 38.15 22.78 -26.15
N LYS A 86 37.40 23.28 -25.15
CA LYS A 86 37.87 23.39 -23.74
C LYS A 86 37.41 22.18 -22.92
N PRO A 87 38.21 21.75 -21.92
CA PRO A 87 37.76 20.73 -20.97
C PRO A 87 36.44 21.12 -20.30
N GLN A 88 35.57 20.14 -20.09
CA GLN A 88 34.25 20.31 -19.49
C GLN A 88 34.05 19.27 -18.39
N THR A 89 33.62 19.70 -17.21
CA THR A 89 33.36 18.81 -16.08
C THR A 89 31.88 18.44 -16.05
N LEU A 90 31.59 17.15 -16.10
CA LEU A 90 30.26 16.60 -15.82
C LEU A 90 30.15 16.38 -14.32
N ILE A 91 29.36 17.22 -13.65
CA ILE A 91 29.12 17.12 -12.21
C ILE A 91 28.24 15.90 -11.95
N MET A 92 28.73 14.98 -11.11
CA MET A 92 27.97 13.81 -10.66
C MET A 92 27.14 14.19 -9.44
N CYS A 93 25.99 13.55 -9.36
CA CYS A 93 24.87 14.04 -8.56
C CYS A 93 24.45 12.99 -7.50
N THR A 94 25.14 11.85 -7.51
CA THR A 94 24.93 10.66 -6.68
C THR A 94 26.14 10.35 -5.79
N GLY A 95 27.10 11.28 -5.67
CA GLY A 95 28.26 11.20 -4.78
C GLY A 95 29.56 10.66 -5.43
N GLU A 96 29.50 10.18 -6.67
CA GLU A 96 30.70 9.77 -7.40
C GLU A 96 31.57 10.96 -7.83
N LEU A 97 32.84 10.70 -8.15
CA LEU A 97 33.71 11.72 -8.72
C LEU A 97 33.23 12.20 -10.09
N ASP A 98 33.36 13.51 -10.32
CA ASP A 98 33.07 14.16 -11.59
C ASP A 98 33.87 13.58 -12.76
N ILE A 99 33.27 13.63 -13.96
CA ILE A 99 33.92 13.19 -15.19
C ILE A 99 34.36 14.42 -15.99
N VAL A 100 35.68 14.60 -16.14
CA VAL A 100 36.24 15.69 -16.95
C VAL A 100 36.42 15.23 -18.39
N LEU A 101 35.63 15.78 -19.29
CA LEU A 101 35.79 15.62 -20.72
C LEU A 101 36.96 16.45 -21.21
N GLU A 102 37.87 15.82 -21.95
CA GLU A 102 39.09 16.42 -22.47
C GLU A 102 39.08 16.36 -24.01
N PRO A 103 38.65 17.41 -24.71
CA PRO A 103 38.57 17.43 -26.18
C PRO A 103 39.90 17.13 -26.88
N LYS A 104 41.03 17.35 -26.20
CA LYS A 104 42.37 17.05 -26.70
C LYS A 104 42.74 15.56 -26.70
N LEU A 105 42.08 14.74 -25.86
CA LEU A 105 42.31 13.28 -25.80
C LEU A 105 41.56 12.51 -26.91
N GLY A 106 40.43 13.05 -27.39
CA GLY A 106 39.60 12.46 -28.43
C GLY A 106 39.27 13.44 -29.55
N SER A 107 40.28 13.83 -30.34
CA SER A 107 40.14 14.87 -31.36
C SER A 107 39.24 14.46 -32.54
N THR A 108 39.21 13.17 -32.88
CA THR A 108 38.40 12.66 -33.99
C THR A 108 36.95 12.44 -33.57
N LEU A 109 36.04 13.19 -34.20
CA LEU A 109 34.61 12.93 -34.15
C LEU A 109 34.23 11.99 -35.30
N TYR A 110 33.77 10.80 -34.97
CA TYR A 110 33.31 9.80 -35.92
C TYR A 110 31.82 9.99 -36.22
N ASN A 111 31.46 9.95 -37.50
CA ASN A 111 30.11 10.03 -38.06
C ASN A 111 30.01 9.14 -39.31
N ALA A 112 28.85 9.17 -39.99
CA ALA A 112 28.60 8.33 -41.17
C ALA A 112 29.61 8.52 -42.32
N ALA A 113 30.34 9.64 -42.37
CA ALA A 113 31.32 9.93 -43.42
C ALA A 113 32.73 9.40 -43.14
N ASN A 114 33.06 9.02 -41.89
CA ASN A 114 34.41 8.62 -41.50
C ASN A 114 34.44 7.41 -40.54
N LEU A 115 33.93 6.26 -40.99
CA LEU A 115 33.77 5.04 -40.18
C LEU A 115 35.08 4.27 -39.85
N GLN A 116 36.26 4.77 -40.23
CA GLN A 116 37.54 4.13 -39.93
C GLN A 116 37.94 4.31 -38.46
N LEU A 117 37.46 3.43 -37.59
CA LEU A 117 37.64 3.55 -36.14
C LEU A 117 39.03 3.12 -35.65
N ASP A 118 39.54 3.83 -34.63
CA ASP A 118 40.75 3.43 -33.89
C ASP A 118 40.43 2.30 -32.89
N ARG A 119 40.76 1.06 -33.28
CA ARG A 119 40.55 -0.15 -32.47
C ARG A 119 41.40 -0.17 -31.20
N THR A 120 42.55 0.51 -31.19
CA THR A 120 43.42 0.54 -30.01
C THR A 120 42.83 1.43 -28.94
N LEU A 121 42.36 2.62 -29.32
CA LEU A 121 41.71 3.56 -28.42
C LEU A 121 40.37 3.03 -27.91
N LEU A 122 39.59 2.36 -28.77
CA LEU A 122 38.30 1.75 -28.39
C LEU A 122 38.42 0.70 -27.28
N ASN A 123 39.52 -0.08 -27.25
CA ASN A 123 39.69 -1.18 -26.30
C ASN A 123 40.38 -0.75 -24.99
N ARG A 124 40.69 0.54 -24.82
CA ARG A 124 41.29 1.06 -23.59
C ARG A 124 40.28 1.09 -22.46
N ALA A 125 40.56 0.33 -21.40
CA ALA A 125 39.70 0.27 -20.22
C ALA A 125 39.66 1.59 -19.45
N ASP A 126 40.73 2.39 -19.50
CA ASP A 126 40.88 3.63 -18.75
C ASP A 126 40.24 4.85 -19.44
N MET A 127 39.43 4.65 -20.47
CA MET A 127 38.85 5.74 -21.28
C MET A 127 37.32 5.65 -21.33
N TRP A 128 36.67 6.81 -21.18
CA TRP A 128 35.27 7.02 -21.52
C TRP A 128 35.17 7.41 -23.00
N HIS A 129 34.18 6.86 -23.70
CA HIS A 129 33.79 7.23 -25.06
C HIS A 129 32.48 7.99 -25.00
N GLN A 130 32.37 9.07 -25.76
CA GLN A 130 31.15 9.88 -25.83
C GLN A 130 30.33 9.48 -27.05
N VAL A 131 29.05 9.20 -26.84
CA VAL A 131 28.07 8.93 -27.89
C VAL A 131 27.10 10.10 -27.93
N ILE A 132 26.88 10.65 -29.12
CA ILE A 132 26.02 11.81 -29.38
C ILE A 132 24.93 11.35 -30.33
N VAL A 133 23.67 11.54 -29.96
CA VAL A 133 22.48 11.19 -30.75
C VAL A 133 21.84 12.47 -31.25
N HIS A 134 21.83 12.67 -32.56
CA HIS A 134 21.25 13.85 -33.20
C HIS A 134 19.78 13.61 -33.48
N HIS A 135 18.92 14.45 -32.90
CA HIS A 135 17.46 14.30 -33.01
C HIS A 135 16.72 15.59 -33.37
N GLU A 136 17.39 16.75 -33.41
CA GLU A 136 16.78 18.03 -33.85
C GLU A 136 15.45 18.34 -33.14
N ASN A 137 15.40 18.22 -31.80
CA ASN A 137 14.18 18.34 -30.98
C ASN A 137 13.01 17.36 -31.29
N SER A 138 13.17 16.39 -32.19
CA SER A 138 12.08 15.47 -32.56
C SER A 138 11.85 14.31 -31.57
N CYS A 139 12.75 14.06 -30.62
CA CYS A 139 12.72 12.87 -29.75
C CYS A 139 12.95 13.18 -28.27
N THR A 140 12.24 12.45 -27.40
CA THR A 140 12.43 12.49 -25.93
C THR A 140 13.55 11.54 -25.50
N LYS A 141 14.17 11.80 -24.33
CA LYS A 141 15.18 10.92 -23.70
C LYS A 141 14.69 9.47 -23.63
N GLN A 142 13.46 9.26 -23.17
CA GLN A 142 12.87 7.92 -23.04
C GLN A 142 12.79 7.22 -24.41
N LYS A 143 12.40 7.94 -25.47
CA LYS A 143 12.32 7.38 -26.81
C LYS A 143 13.71 7.04 -27.36
N ILE A 144 14.70 7.92 -27.17
CA ILE A 144 16.09 7.66 -27.57
C ILE A 144 16.62 6.40 -26.90
N MET A 145 16.42 6.26 -25.58
CA MET A 145 16.86 5.08 -24.85
C MET A 145 16.12 3.82 -25.27
N GLU A 146 14.81 3.87 -25.47
CA GLU A 146 14.02 2.74 -25.99
C GLU A 146 14.57 2.25 -27.34
N ILE A 147 14.84 3.17 -28.28
CA ILE A 147 15.41 2.83 -29.59
C ILE A 147 16.81 2.23 -29.43
N LEU A 148 17.67 2.86 -28.64
CA LEU A 148 19.06 2.46 -28.47
C LEU A 148 19.17 1.07 -27.81
N PHE A 149 18.40 0.80 -26.76
CA PHE A 149 18.37 -0.52 -26.13
C PHE A 149 17.66 -1.57 -26.98
N ALA A 150 16.70 -1.20 -27.83
CA ALA A 150 16.08 -2.12 -28.79
C ALA A 150 17.04 -2.51 -29.92
N SER A 151 17.76 -1.54 -30.50
CA SER A 151 18.74 -1.76 -31.57
C SER A 151 19.93 -2.62 -31.12
N TYR A 152 20.30 -2.54 -29.84
CA TYR A 152 21.46 -3.23 -29.27
C TYR A 152 21.10 -4.13 -28.08
N SER A 153 19.97 -4.82 -28.17
CA SER A 153 19.35 -5.61 -27.07
C SER A 153 20.23 -6.71 -26.46
N TYR A 154 21.20 -7.22 -27.22
CA TYR A 154 22.14 -8.28 -26.80
C TYR A 154 23.54 -7.75 -26.46
N CYS A 155 23.77 -6.45 -26.57
CA CYS A 155 25.04 -5.85 -26.21
C CYS A 155 25.02 -5.40 -24.75
N ASP A 156 26.13 -5.66 -24.07
CA ASP A 156 26.38 -5.17 -22.72
C ASP A 156 26.90 -3.73 -22.78
N PHE A 157 26.09 -2.77 -22.33
CA PHE A 157 26.48 -1.38 -22.23
C PHE A 157 25.63 -0.60 -21.24
N PHE A 158 26.23 0.46 -20.69
CA PHE A 158 25.69 1.25 -19.59
C PHE A 158 25.90 2.73 -19.87
N PRO A 159 24.91 3.44 -20.42
CA PRO A 159 25.00 4.88 -20.64
C PRO A 159 25.10 5.63 -19.31
N VAL A 160 26.20 6.39 -19.14
CA VAL A 160 26.51 7.16 -17.94
C VAL A 160 26.46 8.65 -18.26
N ALA A 161 26.05 9.46 -17.27
CA ALA A 161 26.05 10.92 -17.33
C ALA A 161 25.31 11.44 -18.57
N TYR A 162 24.07 10.97 -18.77
CA TYR A 162 23.23 11.41 -19.87
C TYR A 162 22.91 12.90 -19.71
N ARG A 163 23.09 13.68 -20.77
CA ARG A 163 22.77 15.12 -20.80
C ARG A 163 21.98 15.43 -22.05
N ARG A 164 20.91 16.21 -21.85
CA ARG A 164 20.00 16.65 -22.90
C ARG A 164 20.44 17.99 -23.45
N HIS A 165 20.35 18.20 -24.75
CA HIS A 165 20.60 19.50 -25.39
C HIS A 165 19.62 19.72 -26.54
N ALA A 166 19.48 20.96 -27.01
CA ALA A 166 18.43 21.35 -27.96
C ALA A 166 18.35 20.45 -29.22
N ASN A 167 19.48 20.14 -29.86
CA ASN A 167 19.45 19.40 -31.13
C ASN A 167 20.04 17.97 -31.04
N ALA A 168 20.64 17.62 -29.91
CA ALA A 168 21.30 16.34 -29.72
C ALA A 168 21.45 16.01 -28.24
N ASP A 169 21.38 14.72 -27.89
CA ASP A 169 21.64 14.24 -26.55
C ASP A 169 22.97 13.48 -26.53
N PHE A 170 23.68 13.47 -25.41
CA PHE A 170 24.90 12.67 -25.30
C PHE A 170 25.01 11.92 -23.98
N PHE A 171 25.82 10.87 -23.99
CA PHE A 171 26.16 10.08 -22.82
C PHE A 171 27.54 9.45 -23.00
N LEU A 172 28.05 8.88 -21.91
CA LEU A 172 29.36 8.22 -21.88
C LEU A 172 29.21 6.71 -21.78
N LEU A 173 30.12 6.01 -22.44
CA LEU A 173 30.29 4.55 -22.37
C LEU A 173 31.74 4.22 -22.02
N ARG A 174 31.94 3.19 -21.20
CA ARG A 174 33.27 2.66 -20.88
C ARG A 174 33.20 1.15 -20.82
N MET A 175 34.22 0.47 -21.33
CA MET A 175 34.26 -0.99 -21.44
C MET A 175 33.10 -1.58 -22.28
N CYS A 176 32.58 -0.81 -23.24
CA CYS A 176 31.48 -1.23 -24.13
C CYS A 176 31.94 -1.35 -25.59
N SER A 177 33.11 -1.95 -25.84
CA SER A 177 33.69 -2.02 -27.19
C SER A 177 32.78 -2.75 -28.19
N GLN A 178 32.04 -3.77 -27.74
CA GLN A 178 31.11 -4.52 -28.59
C GLN A 178 29.96 -3.67 -29.13
N VAL A 179 29.32 -2.83 -28.30
CA VAL A 179 28.21 -1.98 -28.77
C VAL A 179 28.72 -0.89 -29.70
N LEU A 180 29.86 -0.30 -29.37
CA LEU A 180 30.48 0.74 -30.19
C LEU A 180 30.88 0.17 -31.55
N MET A 181 31.51 -1.00 -31.62
CA MET A 181 31.81 -1.69 -32.89
C MET A 181 30.55 -1.87 -33.74
N LYS A 182 29.44 -2.36 -33.15
CA LYS A 182 28.18 -2.52 -33.87
C LYS A 182 27.56 -1.19 -34.31
N MET A 183 27.73 -0.12 -33.55
CA MET A 183 27.32 1.23 -33.97
C MET A 183 28.10 1.66 -35.22
N PHE A 184 29.42 1.44 -35.25
CA PHE A 184 30.26 1.74 -36.43
C PHE A 184 29.88 0.88 -37.64
N GLU A 185 29.69 -0.43 -37.45
CA GLU A 185 29.24 -1.36 -38.51
C GLU A 185 27.85 -0.98 -39.06
N GLY A 186 26.97 -0.46 -38.20
CA GLY A 186 25.65 0.06 -38.56
C GLY A 186 25.66 1.44 -39.22
N GLY A 187 26.83 2.01 -39.51
CA GLY A 187 26.96 3.32 -40.15
C GLY A 187 26.65 4.50 -39.22
N LEU A 188 26.79 4.31 -37.90
CA LEU A 188 26.51 5.31 -36.86
C LEU A 188 25.12 5.94 -36.99
N LYS A 189 24.10 5.09 -37.00
CA LYS A 189 22.69 5.49 -36.99
C LYS A 189 21.83 4.46 -36.27
N ILE A 190 20.69 4.92 -35.73
CA ILE A 190 19.67 4.06 -35.14
C ILE A 190 18.33 4.32 -35.83
N ILE A 191 17.60 3.23 -36.10
CA ILE A 191 16.36 3.27 -36.89
C ILE A 191 15.25 2.59 -36.08
N SER A 192 14.08 3.23 -35.98
CA SER A 192 12.87 2.67 -35.37
C SER A 192 11.64 3.05 -36.20
N GLY A 193 11.18 2.11 -37.04
CA GLY A 193 10.10 2.39 -37.99
C GLY A 193 10.51 3.48 -38.99
N PRO A 194 9.74 4.58 -39.14
CA PRO A 194 10.08 5.68 -40.04
C PRO A 194 11.12 6.66 -39.48
N LEU A 195 11.48 6.54 -38.20
CA LEU A 195 12.40 7.45 -37.52
C LEU A 195 13.84 6.96 -37.67
N GLU A 196 14.70 7.79 -38.26
CA GLU A 196 16.15 7.58 -38.38
C GLU A 196 16.88 8.68 -37.60
N LEU A 197 17.69 8.31 -36.63
CA LEU A 197 18.52 9.22 -35.85
C LEU A 197 20.00 8.95 -36.14
N LEU A 198 20.74 10.02 -36.43
CA LEU A 198 22.17 9.94 -36.68
C LEU A 198 22.94 9.92 -35.35
N ILE A 199 24.01 9.13 -35.31
CA ILE A 199 24.91 9.02 -34.16
C ILE A 199 26.27 9.60 -34.54
N SER A 200 26.92 10.26 -33.60
CA SER A 200 28.34 10.56 -33.65
C SER A 200 29.04 10.01 -32.42
N VAL A 201 30.28 9.58 -32.57
CA VAL A 201 31.06 8.98 -31.48
C VAL A 201 32.40 9.70 -31.38
N ARG A 202 32.79 10.06 -30.15
CA ARG A 202 34.13 10.53 -29.82
C ARG A 202 34.81 9.48 -28.95
N LEU A 203 35.80 8.79 -29.51
CA LEU A 203 36.59 7.81 -28.76
C LEU A 203 37.59 8.54 -27.85
N GLY A 204 37.73 8.11 -26.60
CA GLY A 204 38.70 8.70 -25.67
C GLY A 204 38.32 10.10 -25.16
N ALA A 205 37.04 10.36 -24.95
CA ALA A 205 36.51 11.66 -24.54
C ALA A 205 36.92 12.07 -23.10
N ALA A 206 37.18 11.11 -22.20
CA ALA A 206 37.69 11.37 -20.86
C ALA A 206 38.52 10.20 -20.33
N ARG A 207 39.42 10.46 -19.39
CA ARG A 207 40.14 9.42 -18.64
C ARG A 207 39.33 9.00 -17.41
N PHE A 208 39.27 7.69 -17.17
CA PHE A 208 38.65 7.10 -16.00
C PHE A 208 39.53 7.25 -14.75
N HIS A 209 38.91 7.60 -13.61
CA HIS A 209 39.57 7.70 -12.30
C HIS A 209 38.83 6.89 -11.24
N ASN A 210 39.56 6.33 -10.27
CA ASN A 210 38.96 5.62 -9.14
C ASN A 210 38.07 6.57 -8.33
N GLY A 211 36.84 6.13 -8.03
CA GLY A 211 35.79 6.95 -7.40
C GLY A 211 34.72 7.45 -8.37
N GLN A 212 34.94 7.32 -9.68
CA GLN A 212 33.90 7.51 -10.69
C GLN A 212 32.97 6.29 -10.77
N ILE A 213 31.78 6.48 -11.33
CA ILE A 213 30.72 5.46 -11.36
C ILE A 213 31.14 4.15 -12.03
N PHE A 214 30.77 3.04 -11.39
CA PHE A 214 30.97 1.67 -11.88
C PHE A 214 29.59 1.01 -12.07
N PRO A 215 29.04 1.01 -13.29
CA PRO A 215 27.63 0.67 -13.53
C PRO A 215 27.14 -0.62 -12.86
N ARG A 216 27.89 -1.72 -13.01
CA ARG A 216 27.54 -3.02 -12.42
C ARG A 216 27.51 -2.97 -10.89
N GLN A 217 28.48 -2.31 -10.27
CA GLN A 217 28.55 -2.15 -8.81
C GLN A 217 27.44 -1.23 -8.30
N THR A 218 27.14 -0.14 -9.02
CA THR A 218 26.05 0.77 -8.68
C THR A 218 24.70 0.05 -8.70
N ILE A 219 24.44 -0.80 -9.71
CA ILE A 219 23.23 -1.65 -9.77
C ILE A 219 23.18 -2.62 -8.58
N THR A 220 24.27 -3.33 -8.29
CA THR A 220 24.33 -4.26 -7.15
C THR A 220 24.07 -3.55 -5.82
N LYS A 221 24.66 -2.36 -5.62
CA LYS A 221 24.46 -1.55 -4.41
C LYS A 221 23.00 -1.11 -4.27
N ALA A 222 22.37 -0.67 -5.36
CA ALA A 222 20.95 -0.29 -5.36
C ALA A 222 20.01 -1.46 -5.02
N VAL A 223 20.31 -2.67 -5.53
CA VAL A 223 19.55 -3.89 -5.19
C VAL A 223 19.74 -4.23 -3.71
N GLN A 224 20.97 -4.18 -3.20
CA GLN A 224 21.28 -4.46 -1.80
C GLN A 224 20.59 -3.46 -0.87
N GLU A 225 20.61 -2.17 -1.19
CA GLU A 225 19.94 -1.13 -0.42
C GLU A 225 18.42 -1.36 -0.34
N ARG A 226 17.77 -1.73 -1.44
CA ARG A 226 16.35 -2.12 -1.43
C ARG A 226 16.10 -3.38 -0.59
N CYS A 227 17.02 -4.33 -0.57
CA CYS A 227 16.94 -5.52 0.28
C CYS A 227 17.09 -5.20 1.77
N ASP A 228 18.07 -4.37 2.13
CA ASP A 228 18.30 -3.94 3.52
C ASP A 228 17.13 -3.12 4.04
N ASN A 229 16.56 -2.25 3.20
CA ASN A 229 15.36 -1.48 3.52
C ASN A 229 14.14 -2.39 3.76
N ALA A 230 13.96 -3.45 2.96
CA ALA A 230 12.90 -4.42 3.16
C ALA A 230 13.05 -5.16 4.51
N ALA A 231 14.28 -5.52 4.88
CA ALA A 231 14.57 -6.20 6.15
C ALA A 231 14.33 -5.31 7.38
N GLN A 232 14.57 -4.01 7.26
CA GLN A 232 14.55 -3.10 8.40
C GLN A 232 13.23 -2.30 8.53
N TYR A 233 12.52 -2.01 7.44
CA TYR A 233 11.37 -1.08 7.44
C TYR A 233 10.20 -1.48 6.52
N GLY A 234 10.34 -2.59 5.78
CA GLY A 234 9.33 -3.11 4.87
C GLY A 234 8.73 -4.43 5.33
N ASP A 235 7.93 -5.04 4.48
CA ASP A 235 7.57 -6.44 4.66
C ASP A 235 8.83 -7.29 4.46
N ILE A 236 9.35 -7.87 5.55
CA ILE A 236 10.58 -8.67 5.57
C ILE A 236 10.59 -9.84 4.57
N SER A 237 9.42 -10.20 4.05
CA SER A 237 9.25 -11.26 3.06
C SER A 237 9.19 -10.79 1.61
N VAL A 238 9.14 -9.47 1.36
CA VAL A 238 8.97 -8.86 0.03
C VAL A 238 10.20 -8.04 -0.37
N LEU A 239 10.84 -8.41 -1.46
CA LEU A 239 11.82 -7.57 -2.15
C LEU A 239 11.12 -6.76 -3.24
N ASN A 240 11.04 -5.44 -3.06
CA ASN A 240 10.39 -4.55 -4.01
C ASN A 240 11.38 -3.95 -5.03
N MET A 241 11.33 -4.43 -6.26
CA MET A 241 12.13 -3.93 -7.39
C MET A 241 11.27 -3.20 -8.43
N ASP A 242 10.09 -2.72 -8.06
CA ASP A 242 9.22 -1.94 -8.95
C ASP A 242 9.93 -0.65 -9.40
N SER A 243 9.73 -0.27 -10.67
CA SER A 243 10.32 0.92 -11.30
C SER A 243 11.81 1.10 -10.92
N PHE A 244 12.61 0.04 -11.05
CA PHE A 244 13.96 0.00 -10.50
C PHE A 244 14.87 1.12 -11.03
N ALA A 245 14.69 1.52 -12.29
CA ALA A 245 15.44 2.59 -12.94
C ALA A 245 15.28 3.98 -12.26
N GLU A 246 14.23 4.18 -11.46
CA GLU A 246 13.95 5.43 -10.74
C GLU A 246 14.70 5.52 -9.39
N HIS A 247 15.47 4.50 -9.01
CA HIS A 247 16.23 4.52 -7.76
C HIS A 247 17.24 5.68 -7.73
N VAL A 248 17.31 6.40 -6.61
CA VAL A 248 18.11 7.64 -6.47
C VAL A 248 19.58 7.42 -6.83
N SER A 249 20.18 6.31 -6.40
CA SER A 249 21.58 5.99 -6.72
C SER A 249 21.85 5.66 -8.19
N LEU A 250 20.81 5.50 -9.02
CA LEU A 250 20.92 5.25 -10.45
C LEU A 250 20.75 6.53 -11.27
N ARG A 251 20.61 7.72 -10.68
CA ARG A 251 20.33 8.97 -11.41
C ARG A 251 21.35 9.27 -12.53
N GLU A 252 22.63 9.00 -12.30
CA GLU A 252 23.70 9.20 -13.31
C GLU A 252 23.89 7.99 -14.25
N LEU A 253 23.12 6.91 -14.07
CA LEU A 253 23.21 5.67 -14.83
C LEU A 253 21.87 5.32 -15.49
N CYS A 254 21.85 5.26 -16.82
CA CYS A 254 20.62 4.88 -17.51
C CYS A 254 20.42 3.36 -17.49
N VAL A 255 19.45 2.92 -16.69
CA VAL A 255 19.06 1.51 -16.54
C VAL A 255 17.78 1.22 -17.33
N TYR A 256 17.79 0.12 -18.09
CA TYR A 256 16.65 -0.37 -18.85
C TYR A 256 16.61 -1.90 -18.79
N LEU A 257 15.69 -2.46 -18.01
CA LEU A 257 15.63 -3.92 -17.78
C LEU A 257 15.02 -4.69 -18.96
N GLY A 258 14.58 -3.99 -20.01
CA GLY A 258 14.32 -4.61 -21.30
C GLY A 258 15.59 -5.05 -22.04
N ASN A 259 16.77 -4.51 -21.70
CA ASN A 259 18.07 -4.98 -22.20
C ASN A 259 18.51 -6.22 -21.42
N ARG A 260 18.84 -7.30 -22.13
CA ARG A 260 19.17 -8.60 -21.51
C ARG A 260 20.38 -8.50 -20.58
N ALA A 261 21.46 -7.85 -21.00
CA ALA A 261 22.71 -7.81 -20.23
C ALA A 261 22.55 -7.01 -18.92
N GLN A 262 21.83 -5.89 -18.96
CA GLN A 262 21.53 -5.12 -17.74
C GLN A 262 20.62 -5.88 -16.80
N PHE A 263 19.58 -6.55 -17.32
CA PHE A 263 18.69 -7.35 -16.50
C PHE A 263 19.40 -8.55 -15.87
N GLU A 264 20.38 -9.14 -16.55
CA GLU A 264 21.22 -10.21 -15.99
C GLU A 264 21.97 -9.75 -14.74
N VAL A 265 22.55 -8.54 -14.76
CA VAL A 265 23.22 -7.95 -13.59
C VAL A 265 22.25 -7.78 -12.42
N VAL A 266 21.03 -7.28 -12.69
CA VAL A 266 19.99 -7.14 -11.67
C VAL A 266 19.57 -8.51 -11.12
N CYS A 267 19.34 -9.51 -11.97
CA CYS A 267 18.99 -10.86 -11.54
C CYS A 267 20.09 -11.50 -10.68
N SER A 268 21.37 -11.34 -11.05
CA SER A 268 22.50 -11.83 -10.25
C SER A 268 22.57 -11.14 -8.88
N ALA A 269 22.37 -9.82 -8.84
CA ALA A 269 22.35 -9.08 -7.58
C ALA A 269 21.17 -9.50 -6.70
N ILE A 270 19.98 -9.69 -7.27
CA ILE A 270 18.79 -10.20 -6.55
C ILE A 270 19.07 -11.59 -5.99
N ALA A 271 19.61 -12.51 -6.80
CA ALA A 271 19.94 -13.87 -6.37
C ALA A 271 20.92 -13.85 -5.19
N GLN A 272 21.96 -13.01 -5.26
CA GLN A 272 22.93 -12.84 -4.17
C GLN A 272 22.25 -12.28 -2.91
N ALA A 273 21.46 -11.22 -3.03
CA ALA A 273 20.75 -10.62 -1.89
C ALA A 273 19.78 -11.61 -1.23
N MET A 274 19.03 -12.38 -2.03
CA MET A 274 18.12 -13.40 -1.52
C MET A 274 18.85 -14.60 -0.90
N SER A 275 20.04 -14.95 -1.38
CA SER A 275 20.85 -16.01 -0.76
C SER A 275 21.32 -15.64 0.65
N GLY A 276 21.58 -14.36 0.90
CA GLY A 276 21.93 -13.82 2.22
C GLY A 276 20.73 -13.62 3.15
N ASN A 277 19.50 -13.56 2.62
CA ASN A 277 18.29 -13.26 3.39
C ASN A 277 17.21 -14.34 3.23
N THR A 278 17.12 -15.22 4.23
CA THR A 278 16.20 -16.37 4.21
C THR A 278 14.71 -16.03 4.37
N CYS A 279 14.37 -14.78 4.69
CA CYS A 279 13.00 -14.32 4.91
C CYS A 279 12.27 -13.94 3.61
N ILE A 280 13.02 -13.54 2.57
CA ILE A 280 12.45 -13.07 1.30
C ILE A 280 11.84 -14.25 0.54
N SER A 281 10.53 -14.19 0.33
CA SER A 281 9.76 -15.20 -0.41
C SER A 281 8.88 -14.59 -1.51
N ARG A 282 8.85 -13.26 -1.62
CA ARG A 282 8.07 -12.52 -2.62
C ARG A 282 8.96 -11.49 -3.33
N LEU A 283 8.89 -11.44 -4.65
CA LEU A 283 9.65 -10.52 -5.49
C LEU A 283 8.71 -9.70 -6.37
N ARG A 284 8.83 -8.37 -6.30
CA ARG A 284 8.11 -7.46 -7.20
C ARG A 284 9.05 -6.86 -8.22
N LEU A 285 8.70 -6.93 -9.50
CA LEU A 285 9.46 -6.45 -10.65
C LEU A 285 8.53 -5.68 -11.61
N ALA A 286 7.48 -5.04 -11.11
CA ALA A 286 6.51 -4.37 -11.94
C ALA A 286 7.09 -3.10 -12.59
N ASN A 287 6.58 -2.74 -13.77
CA ASN A 287 6.90 -1.51 -14.50
C ASN A 287 8.40 -1.32 -14.81
N ASN A 288 9.08 -2.37 -15.26
CA ASN A 288 10.52 -2.35 -15.54
C ASN A 288 10.85 -2.58 -17.03
N ASP A 289 9.86 -2.58 -17.92
CA ASP A 289 10.01 -2.87 -19.35
C ASP A 289 10.67 -4.25 -19.66
N ILE A 290 10.61 -5.21 -18.73
CA ILE A 290 11.26 -6.51 -18.86
C ILE A 290 10.67 -7.30 -20.03
N SER A 291 11.53 -7.80 -20.91
CA SER A 291 11.15 -8.65 -22.04
C SER A 291 11.83 -10.03 -22.02
N HIS A 292 12.99 -10.15 -21.37
CA HIS A 292 13.83 -11.36 -21.35
C HIS A 292 13.75 -12.13 -20.02
N ILE A 293 12.57 -12.67 -19.73
CA ILE A 293 12.27 -13.36 -18.45
C ILE A 293 13.14 -14.60 -18.13
N SER A 294 13.80 -15.20 -19.12
CA SER A 294 14.64 -16.39 -18.92
C SER A 294 15.72 -16.22 -17.84
N LEU A 295 16.17 -14.98 -17.61
CA LEU A 295 17.23 -14.66 -16.65
C LEU A 295 16.79 -14.85 -15.19
N LEU A 296 15.49 -14.78 -14.92
CA LEU A 296 14.94 -15.08 -13.59
C LEU A 296 15.09 -16.56 -13.20
N GLY A 297 15.49 -17.44 -14.13
CA GLY A 297 15.88 -18.81 -13.82
C GLY A 297 17.07 -18.90 -12.83
N ALA A 298 17.86 -17.83 -12.69
CA ALA A 298 18.88 -17.71 -11.64
C ALA A 298 18.31 -17.79 -10.22
N LEU A 299 16.99 -17.56 -10.06
CA LEU A 299 16.30 -17.58 -8.77
C LEU A 299 15.75 -18.97 -8.40
N LYS A 300 16.02 -20.02 -9.20
CA LYS A 300 15.49 -21.38 -8.98
C LYS A 300 15.82 -21.97 -7.60
N ASP A 301 16.98 -21.63 -7.04
CA ASP A 301 17.47 -22.16 -5.76
C ASP A 301 17.05 -21.29 -4.56
N THR A 302 16.23 -20.26 -4.80
CA THR A 302 15.70 -19.36 -3.76
C THR A 302 14.35 -19.84 -3.22
N LYS A 303 13.92 -19.32 -2.07
CA LYS A 303 12.59 -19.61 -1.46
C LYS A 303 11.45 -18.78 -2.08
N LEU A 304 11.56 -18.43 -3.36
CA LEU A 304 10.60 -17.54 -4.02
C LEU A 304 9.27 -18.25 -4.27
N MET A 305 8.20 -17.69 -3.68
CA MET A 305 6.83 -18.20 -3.75
C MET A 305 5.88 -17.25 -4.50
N SER A 306 6.16 -15.95 -4.53
CA SER A 306 5.34 -14.94 -5.23
C SER A 306 6.20 -14.09 -6.15
N LEU A 307 5.76 -13.90 -7.40
CA LEU A 307 6.46 -13.10 -8.39
C LEU A 307 5.50 -12.14 -9.08
N ASP A 308 5.76 -10.85 -8.98
CA ASP A 308 4.99 -9.80 -9.65
C ASP A 308 5.77 -9.22 -10.85
N LEU A 309 5.21 -9.37 -12.04
CA LEU A 309 5.76 -8.95 -13.32
C LEU A 309 4.81 -8.00 -14.06
N ARG A 310 3.87 -7.35 -13.36
CA ARG A 310 2.90 -6.46 -14.01
C ARG A 310 3.56 -5.30 -14.76
N GLY A 311 2.91 -4.84 -15.83
CA GLY A 311 3.38 -3.67 -16.59
C GLY A 311 4.77 -3.84 -17.25
N ASN A 312 5.13 -5.06 -17.64
CA ASN A 312 6.36 -5.34 -18.38
C ASN A 312 6.05 -5.61 -19.87
N ARG A 313 7.07 -5.98 -20.67
CA ARG A 313 6.95 -6.19 -22.14
C ARG A 313 7.08 -7.66 -22.54
N ILE A 314 6.55 -8.56 -21.72
CA ILE A 314 6.59 -10.00 -22.00
C ILE A 314 5.56 -10.31 -23.11
N LYS A 315 6.05 -10.82 -24.25
CA LYS A 315 5.23 -10.99 -25.46
C LYS A 315 4.36 -12.24 -25.49
N HIS A 316 4.78 -13.32 -24.84
CA HIS A 316 4.10 -14.61 -24.98
C HIS A 316 4.21 -15.44 -23.68
N PRO A 317 3.14 -16.16 -23.25
CA PRO A 317 3.16 -16.96 -22.02
C PRO A 317 4.19 -18.09 -22.04
N GLY A 318 4.53 -18.61 -23.24
CA GLY A 318 5.57 -19.61 -23.44
C GLY A 318 6.96 -19.22 -22.91
N SER A 319 7.25 -17.91 -22.80
CA SER A 319 8.53 -17.42 -22.27
C SER A 319 8.72 -17.77 -20.78
N LEU A 320 7.62 -17.97 -20.04
CA LEU A 320 7.64 -18.34 -18.63
C LEU A 320 7.99 -19.82 -18.39
N ARG A 321 8.04 -20.66 -19.44
CA ARG A 321 8.36 -22.09 -19.32
C ARG A 321 9.71 -22.35 -18.63
N LEU A 322 10.68 -21.45 -18.81
CA LEU A 322 12.01 -21.57 -18.22
C LEU A 322 12.03 -21.32 -16.71
N LEU A 323 10.93 -20.81 -16.14
CA LEU A 323 10.78 -20.57 -14.71
C LEU A 323 10.03 -21.70 -13.99
N LYS A 324 9.61 -22.76 -14.69
CA LYS A 324 8.79 -23.87 -14.16
C LYS A 324 9.35 -24.53 -12.88
N ASP A 325 10.67 -24.45 -12.68
CA ASP A 325 11.37 -25.07 -11.57
C ASP A 325 11.36 -24.18 -10.30
N ILE A 326 10.90 -22.92 -10.42
CA ILE A 326 10.66 -22.03 -9.27
C ILE A 326 9.29 -22.39 -8.66
N PRO A 327 9.19 -22.59 -7.33
CA PRO A 327 7.98 -23.06 -6.66
C PRO A 327 6.91 -21.95 -6.48
N LEU A 328 6.59 -21.23 -7.55
CA LEU A 328 5.64 -20.12 -7.52
C LEU A 328 4.21 -20.59 -7.17
N VAL A 329 3.64 -19.93 -6.17
CA VAL A 329 2.25 -20.04 -5.71
C VAL A 329 1.43 -18.85 -6.18
N GLU A 330 2.05 -17.68 -6.33
CA GLU A 330 1.43 -16.48 -6.88
C GLU A 330 2.27 -15.91 -8.03
N LEU A 331 1.59 -15.48 -9.09
CA LEU A 331 2.20 -14.87 -10.26
C LEU A 331 1.29 -13.74 -10.75
N TYR A 332 1.85 -12.56 -10.97
CA TYR A 332 1.11 -11.42 -11.52
C TYR A 332 1.75 -11.00 -12.84
N VAL A 333 0.97 -10.94 -13.92
CA VAL A 333 1.43 -10.67 -15.30
C VAL A 333 0.54 -9.67 -16.05
N ILE A 334 -0.52 -9.12 -15.44
CA ILE A 334 -1.34 -8.05 -16.05
C ILE A 334 -0.49 -6.90 -16.60
N GLY A 335 -0.90 -6.35 -17.75
CA GLY A 335 -0.20 -5.22 -18.38
C GLY A 335 1.00 -5.63 -19.23
N ASN A 336 1.15 -6.94 -19.52
CA ASN A 336 2.09 -7.46 -20.51
C ASN A 336 1.34 -7.88 -21.78
N ASN A 337 1.98 -7.82 -22.95
CA ASN A 337 1.39 -8.30 -24.21
C ASN A 337 1.01 -9.80 -24.18
N LEU A 338 1.58 -10.60 -23.28
CA LEU A 338 1.22 -12.01 -23.13
C LEU A 338 -0.26 -12.21 -22.76
N THR A 339 -0.92 -11.22 -22.17
CA THR A 339 -2.34 -11.33 -21.78
C THR A 339 -3.27 -11.25 -22.98
N ASP A 340 -2.78 -10.74 -24.12
CA ASP A 340 -3.52 -10.69 -25.38
C ASP A 340 -3.54 -12.05 -26.10
N VAL A 341 -2.72 -13.01 -25.65
CA VAL A 341 -2.66 -14.36 -26.23
C VAL A 341 -3.87 -15.18 -25.77
N PRO A 342 -4.63 -15.80 -26.69
CA PRO A 342 -5.73 -16.69 -26.31
C PRO A 342 -5.26 -17.80 -25.37
N ASP A 343 -6.06 -18.13 -24.37
CA ASP A 343 -5.75 -19.16 -23.36
C ASP A 343 -4.42 -18.95 -22.61
N TYR A 344 -3.87 -17.73 -22.53
CA TYR A 344 -2.58 -17.49 -21.86
C TYR A 344 -2.57 -18.02 -20.42
N GLU A 345 -3.68 -17.90 -19.69
CA GLU A 345 -3.81 -18.44 -18.33
C GLU A 345 -3.59 -19.97 -18.31
N LYS A 346 -4.20 -20.69 -19.25
CA LYS A 346 -4.07 -22.16 -19.37
C LYS A 346 -2.64 -22.55 -19.70
N ILE A 347 -1.99 -21.80 -20.58
CA ILE A 347 -0.59 -22.01 -20.96
C ILE A 347 0.32 -21.80 -19.74
N ILE A 348 0.15 -20.70 -19.01
CA ILE A 348 0.94 -20.41 -17.80
C ILE A 348 0.73 -21.50 -16.75
N ARG A 349 -0.52 -21.91 -16.50
CA ARG A 349 -0.86 -22.96 -15.53
C ARG A 349 -0.28 -24.33 -15.92
N SER A 350 -0.03 -24.59 -17.20
CA SER A 350 0.67 -25.81 -17.64
C SER A 350 2.13 -25.85 -17.20
N PHE A 351 2.76 -24.69 -17.02
CA PHE A 351 4.14 -24.58 -16.52
C PHE A 351 4.22 -24.50 -15.00
N PHE A 352 3.22 -23.88 -14.36
CA PHE A 352 3.13 -23.73 -12.90
C PHE A 352 1.86 -24.40 -12.36
N PRO A 353 1.84 -25.75 -12.25
CA PRO A 353 0.65 -26.48 -11.81
C PRO A 353 0.28 -26.23 -10.34
N LYS A 354 1.20 -25.69 -9.52
CA LYS A 354 0.99 -25.33 -8.11
C LYS A 354 0.52 -23.88 -7.91
N LEU A 355 0.33 -23.13 -9.00
CA LEU A 355 -0.04 -21.71 -8.96
C LEU A 355 -1.47 -21.53 -8.44
N LEU A 356 -1.62 -20.94 -7.26
CA LEU A 356 -2.92 -20.66 -6.61
C LEU A 356 -3.54 -19.36 -7.13
N LYS A 357 -2.70 -18.38 -7.47
CA LYS A 357 -3.13 -17.06 -7.91
C LYS A 357 -2.36 -16.67 -9.17
N LEU A 358 -3.10 -16.42 -10.24
CA LEU A 358 -2.59 -15.75 -11.43
C LEU A 358 -3.34 -14.42 -11.52
N ASP A 359 -2.67 -13.31 -11.27
CA ASP A 359 -3.30 -11.99 -11.22
C ASP A 359 -4.48 -11.91 -10.22
N SER A 360 -5.65 -11.49 -10.67
CA SER A 360 -6.92 -11.51 -9.93
C SER A 360 -7.64 -12.87 -10.02
N CYS A 361 -7.20 -13.75 -10.91
CA CYS A 361 -7.80 -15.06 -11.17
C CYS A 361 -7.22 -16.14 -10.24
N LEU A 362 -7.99 -16.50 -9.23
CA LEU A 362 -7.71 -17.68 -8.41
C LEU A 362 -7.96 -18.95 -9.23
N THR A 363 -7.08 -19.94 -9.13
CA THR A 363 -7.31 -21.21 -9.82
C THR A 363 -8.52 -21.92 -9.23
N HIS A 364 -9.60 -22.01 -10.01
CA HIS A 364 -10.43 -23.20 -10.02
C HIS A 364 -9.58 -24.33 -10.62
N SER A 365 -9.31 -25.38 -9.85
CA SER A 365 -8.56 -26.51 -10.36
C SER A 365 -9.31 -27.20 -11.50
N VAL A 366 -8.70 -27.27 -12.68
CA VAL A 366 -9.00 -28.31 -13.68
C VAL A 366 -8.79 -29.67 -12.99
N PRO A 367 -9.67 -30.67 -13.20
CA PRO A 367 -9.63 -31.92 -12.46
C PRO A 367 -8.38 -32.71 -12.85
N SER A 368 -7.41 -32.79 -11.93
CA SER A 368 -6.35 -33.78 -11.99
C SER A 368 -6.99 -35.16 -11.87
N LYS A 369 -6.74 -36.01 -12.87
CA LYS A 369 -6.99 -37.46 -12.93
C LYS A 369 -7.85 -38.01 -11.78
N VAL A 370 -9.10 -38.32 -12.14
CA VAL A 370 -9.99 -39.25 -11.45
C VAL A 370 -9.16 -40.34 -10.78
N MET A 371 -9.00 -40.25 -9.45
CA MET A 371 -8.92 -41.46 -8.66
C MET A 371 -10.23 -42.19 -8.93
N ARG A 372 -10.16 -43.36 -9.55
CA ARG A 372 -11.26 -44.32 -9.52
C ARG A 372 -11.43 -44.69 -8.06
N ASP A 373 -12.27 -43.94 -7.36
CA ASP A 373 -12.94 -44.43 -6.17
C ASP A 373 -14.28 -45.03 -6.63
N GLU A 374 -14.53 -46.22 -6.13
CA GLU A 374 -15.63 -47.12 -6.45
C GLU A 374 -16.97 -46.36 -6.50
N ALA A 375 -17.50 -46.17 -7.71
CA ALA A 375 -18.87 -45.74 -7.90
C ALA A 375 -19.77 -46.90 -7.49
N VAL A 376 -20.09 -46.98 -6.20
CA VAL A 376 -21.30 -47.66 -5.75
C VAL A 376 -22.44 -46.87 -6.39
N GLU A 377 -23.15 -47.49 -7.34
CA GLU A 377 -24.38 -46.92 -7.89
C GLU A 377 -25.37 -46.76 -6.73
N GLU A 378 -25.61 -45.51 -6.31
CA GLU A 378 -26.60 -45.17 -5.30
C GLU A 378 -27.99 -45.37 -5.91
N GLU A 379 -28.83 -46.17 -5.28
CA GLU A 379 -30.18 -46.49 -5.74
C GLU A 379 -31.19 -45.45 -5.19
N GLU A 380 -32.27 -45.16 -5.94
CA GLU A 380 -33.35 -44.32 -5.44
C GLU A 380 -34.14 -45.09 -4.36
N VAL A 381 -34.45 -44.44 -3.23
CA VAL A 381 -35.16 -45.08 -2.11
C VAL A 381 -36.58 -45.49 -2.56
N GLU A 382 -36.87 -46.78 -2.54
CA GLU A 382 -38.21 -47.31 -2.78
C GLU A 382 -39.07 -47.15 -1.50
N ILE A 383 -40.22 -46.49 -1.63
CA ILE A 383 -41.16 -46.33 -0.51
C ILE A 383 -41.85 -47.68 -0.27
N THR A 384 -41.44 -48.39 0.78
CA THR A 384 -41.94 -49.74 1.11
C THR A 384 -43.22 -49.73 1.95
N SER A 385 -43.59 -48.59 2.53
CA SER A 385 -44.84 -48.43 3.29
C SER A 385 -45.45 -47.03 3.12
N PRO A 386 -46.78 -46.87 3.31
CA PRO A 386 -47.41 -45.54 3.33
C PRO A 386 -46.96 -44.67 4.51
N GLY A 387 -46.22 -45.24 5.48
CA GLY A 387 -45.80 -44.57 6.70
C GLY A 387 -46.95 -44.28 7.69
N THR A 388 -46.58 -43.77 8.87
CA THR A 388 -47.55 -43.26 9.85
C THR A 388 -47.74 -41.75 9.64
N PHE A 389 -48.92 -41.34 9.20
CA PHE A 389 -49.25 -39.93 9.06
C PHE A 389 -49.41 -39.25 10.43
N ILE A 390 -48.78 -38.09 10.58
CA ILE A 390 -48.90 -37.28 11.80
C ILE A 390 -50.29 -36.62 11.83
N THR A 391 -51.10 -37.00 12.83
CA THR A 391 -52.46 -36.48 13.04
C THR A 391 -52.45 -35.31 14.03
N GLU A 392 -53.59 -34.64 14.23
CA GLU A 392 -53.70 -33.56 15.23
C GLU A 392 -53.35 -34.03 16.65
N ALA A 393 -53.61 -35.30 16.98
CA ALA A 393 -53.25 -35.90 18.26
C ALA A 393 -51.72 -36.04 18.43
N ASP A 394 -50.97 -36.18 17.33
CA ASP A 394 -49.51 -36.30 17.33
C ASP A 394 -48.80 -34.93 17.27
N LEU A 395 -49.56 -33.81 17.15
CA LEU A 395 -49.01 -32.44 17.12
C LEU A 395 -48.58 -31.92 18.51
N ASN A 396 -47.98 -32.79 19.32
CA ASN A 396 -47.38 -32.43 20.60
C ASN A 396 -46.04 -33.15 20.82
N PRO A 397 -45.09 -32.53 21.54
CA PRO A 397 -43.75 -33.09 21.71
C PRO A 397 -43.71 -34.49 22.34
N SER A 398 -44.60 -34.76 23.30
CA SER A 398 -44.63 -36.02 24.04
C SER A 398 -45.06 -37.19 23.15
N ALA A 399 -46.10 -37.00 22.32
CA ALA A 399 -46.57 -38.01 21.38
C ALA A 399 -45.58 -38.25 20.23
N PHE A 400 -44.83 -37.22 19.82
CA PHE A 400 -43.85 -37.32 18.73
C PHE A 400 -42.55 -38.02 19.15
N GLN A 401 -42.26 -38.13 20.46
CA GLN A 401 -41.03 -38.70 21.00
C GLN A 401 -40.75 -40.14 20.56
N LYS A 402 -41.78 -40.90 20.17
CA LYS A 402 -41.66 -42.26 19.61
C LYS A 402 -40.79 -42.35 18.34
N TYR A 403 -40.53 -41.23 17.66
CA TYR A 403 -39.72 -41.16 16.42
C TYR A 403 -38.27 -40.67 16.62
N ASN A 404 -37.80 -40.50 17.86
CA ASN A 404 -36.47 -39.90 18.13
C ASN A 404 -35.28 -40.71 17.59
N LEU A 405 -35.42 -42.04 17.42
CA LEU A 405 -34.33 -42.93 17.02
C LEU A 405 -34.82 -44.00 16.02
N THR A 406 -35.35 -43.55 14.89
CA THR A 406 -35.79 -44.45 13.82
C THR A 406 -34.77 -44.52 12.69
N PRO A 407 -34.31 -45.72 12.28
CA PRO A 407 -33.40 -45.88 11.13
C PRO A 407 -34.14 -45.76 9.78
N HIS A 408 -35.22 -45.00 9.73
CA HIS A 408 -36.14 -44.96 8.59
C HIS A 408 -36.11 -43.60 7.91
N TRP A 409 -36.44 -43.60 6.62
CA TRP A 409 -36.80 -42.42 5.87
C TRP A 409 -38.19 -41.92 6.28
N HIS A 410 -38.37 -40.61 6.21
CA HIS A 410 -39.63 -39.92 6.44
C HIS A 410 -39.97 -39.09 5.21
N LYS A 411 -41.24 -39.05 4.84
CA LYS A 411 -41.71 -38.26 3.70
C LYS A 411 -42.35 -36.96 4.20
N VAL A 412 -41.90 -35.85 3.63
CA VAL A 412 -42.50 -34.54 3.81
C VAL A 412 -43.22 -34.15 2.52
N THR A 413 -44.44 -33.66 2.65
CA THR A 413 -45.24 -33.16 1.53
C THR A 413 -45.64 -31.72 1.80
N VAL A 414 -45.36 -30.82 0.86
CA VAL A 414 -45.64 -29.39 0.95
C VAL A 414 -46.78 -29.05 0.00
N LEU A 415 -47.92 -28.58 0.51
CA LEU A 415 -49.07 -28.17 -0.31
C LEU A 415 -48.94 -26.68 -0.64
N HIS A 416 -48.67 -26.35 -1.91
CA HIS A 416 -48.49 -24.96 -2.38
C HIS A 416 -49.50 -24.54 -3.47
N ASN A 417 -50.25 -25.46 -4.07
CA ASN A 417 -51.25 -25.19 -5.10
C ASN A 417 -50.73 -24.32 -6.27
N GLY A 418 -49.44 -24.43 -6.61
CA GLY A 418 -48.79 -23.66 -7.68
C GLY A 418 -48.37 -22.23 -7.30
N VAL A 419 -48.51 -21.82 -6.03
CA VAL A 419 -48.16 -20.46 -5.58
C VAL A 419 -46.66 -20.25 -5.42
N CYS A 420 -45.92 -21.32 -5.10
CA CYS A 420 -44.47 -21.30 -4.86
C CYS A 420 -43.78 -22.34 -5.76
N ASN A 421 -42.53 -22.07 -6.13
CA ASN A 421 -41.65 -23.03 -6.80
C ASN A 421 -40.76 -23.78 -5.78
N LYS A 422 -39.98 -24.77 -6.24
CA LYS A 422 -39.05 -25.55 -5.41
C LYS A 422 -38.12 -24.67 -4.56
N GLN A 423 -37.52 -23.64 -5.16
CA GLN A 423 -36.56 -22.78 -4.48
C GLN A 423 -37.23 -21.96 -3.37
N ASP A 424 -38.41 -21.40 -3.62
CA ASP A 424 -39.19 -20.67 -2.61
C ASP A 424 -39.48 -21.55 -1.38
N ILE A 425 -39.81 -22.82 -1.60
CA ILE A 425 -40.10 -23.80 -0.54
C ILE A 425 -38.84 -24.14 0.24
N LEU A 426 -37.73 -24.43 -0.46
CA LEU A 426 -36.44 -24.71 0.17
C LEU A 426 -35.93 -23.53 0.99
N ASP A 427 -35.99 -22.31 0.45
CA ASP A 427 -35.61 -21.08 1.16
C ASP A 427 -36.48 -20.89 2.41
N GLY A 428 -37.79 -21.12 2.31
CA GLY A 428 -38.70 -21.10 3.46
C GLY A 428 -38.29 -22.11 4.53
N LEU A 429 -38.03 -23.36 4.14
CA LEU A 429 -37.66 -24.44 5.05
C LEU A 429 -36.31 -24.18 5.72
N PHE A 430 -35.28 -23.81 4.97
CA PHE A 430 -33.95 -23.54 5.51
C PHE A 430 -33.93 -22.30 6.41
N ASN A 431 -34.74 -21.27 6.12
CA ASN A 431 -34.90 -20.13 7.02
C ASN A 431 -35.61 -20.53 8.32
N LEU A 432 -36.65 -21.36 8.25
CA LEU A 432 -37.40 -21.82 9.42
C LEU A 432 -36.56 -22.78 10.30
N LEU A 433 -35.78 -23.65 9.67
CA LEU A 433 -35.05 -24.75 10.30
C LEU A 433 -33.55 -24.50 10.46
N GLY A 434 -33.02 -23.32 10.15
CA GLY A 434 -31.59 -23.07 9.97
C GLY A 434 -30.65 -23.39 11.15
N LYS A 435 -31.19 -23.72 12.33
CA LYS A 435 -30.43 -24.21 13.51
C LYS A 435 -30.39 -25.73 13.64
N HIS A 436 -31.21 -26.44 12.87
CA HIS A 436 -31.34 -27.88 12.89
C HIS A 436 -30.72 -28.49 11.64
N VAL A 437 -30.18 -29.70 11.79
CA VAL A 437 -29.71 -30.49 10.64
C VAL A 437 -30.93 -30.95 9.85
N PHE A 438 -30.99 -30.57 8.57
CA PHE A 438 -32.11 -30.87 7.70
C PHE A 438 -31.64 -30.91 6.24
N PHE A 439 -31.76 -32.06 5.59
CA PHE A 439 -31.34 -32.29 4.20
C PHE A 439 -32.48 -32.96 3.44
N PRO A 440 -33.25 -32.22 2.64
CA PRO A 440 -34.21 -32.81 1.70
C PRO A 440 -33.48 -33.69 0.68
N CYS A 441 -33.93 -34.93 0.55
CA CYS A 441 -33.42 -35.90 -0.41
C CYS A 441 -34.50 -36.30 -1.41
N TYR A 442 -34.09 -36.64 -2.64
CA TYR A 442 -34.97 -37.13 -3.71
C TYR A 442 -36.19 -36.23 -3.96
N TYR A 443 -35.95 -34.92 -4.06
CA TYR A 443 -37.01 -33.91 -4.16
C TYR A 443 -37.79 -34.04 -5.48
N LYS A 444 -39.11 -34.17 -5.38
CA LYS A 444 -40.05 -34.29 -6.50
C LYS A 444 -41.01 -33.10 -6.50
N THR A 445 -41.15 -32.46 -7.65
CA THR A 445 -42.02 -31.31 -7.82
C THR A 445 -43.29 -31.69 -8.56
N TYR A 446 -44.45 -31.20 -8.11
CA TYR A 446 -45.72 -31.38 -8.81
C TYR A 446 -46.49 -30.05 -8.92
N SER A 447 -47.59 -30.03 -9.67
CA SER A 447 -48.33 -28.79 -9.95
C SER A 447 -49.01 -28.16 -8.72
N LYS A 448 -49.32 -28.96 -7.70
CA LYS A 448 -50.04 -28.50 -6.50
C LYS A 448 -49.33 -28.81 -5.17
N GLN A 449 -48.36 -29.73 -5.20
CA GLN A 449 -47.63 -30.15 -4.02
C GLN A 449 -46.21 -30.56 -4.42
N ASP A 450 -45.29 -30.49 -3.47
CA ASP A 450 -43.93 -31.01 -3.62
C ASP A 450 -43.68 -32.06 -2.53
N GLU A 451 -42.83 -33.03 -2.84
CA GLU A 451 -42.53 -34.16 -1.95
C GLU A 451 -41.03 -34.42 -1.88
N PHE A 452 -40.52 -34.74 -0.70
CA PHE A 452 -39.13 -35.14 -0.53
C PHE A 452 -38.98 -36.05 0.69
N LEU A 453 -37.86 -36.77 0.74
CA LEU A 453 -37.50 -37.66 1.84
C LEU A 453 -36.48 -36.98 2.75
N VAL A 454 -36.51 -37.35 4.04
CA VAL A 454 -35.53 -36.91 5.03
C VAL A 454 -35.22 -38.05 5.99
N GLN A 455 -34.03 -37.99 6.59
CA GLN A 455 -33.55 -38.97 7.55
C GLN A 455 -32.74 -38.28 8.65
N ASN A 456 -32.67 -38.88 9.85
CA ASN A 456 -31.81 -38.45 10.95
C ASN A 456 -31.94 -36.96 11.31
N CYS A 457 -33.15 -36.40 11.21
CA CYS A 457 -33.44 -34.98 11.43
C CYS A 457 -34.60 -34.78 12.43
N TYR A 458 -34.67 -35.63 13.46
CA TYR A 458 -35.76 -35.62 14.45
C TYR A 458 -36.03 -34.23 15.02
N ASP A 459 -34.98 -33.48 15.42
CA ASP A 459 -35.15 -32.14 15.99
C ASP A 459 -35.80 -31.14 15.02
N ALA A 460 -35.46 -31.24 13.73
CA ALA A 460 -36.07 -30.41 12.69
C ALA A 460 -37.56 -30.76 12.52
N LEU A 461 -37.89 -32.05 12.48
CA LEU A 461 -39.28 -32.52 12.37
C LEU A 461 -40.10 -32.18 13.62
N LEU A 462 -39.53 -32.34 14.81
CA LEU A 462 -40.14 -31.94 16.07
C LEU A 462 -40.41 -30.43 16.09
N PHE A 463 -39.51 -29.63 15.53
CA PHE A 463 -39.73 -28.18 15.38
C PHE A 463 -40.90 -27.88 14.43
N LEU A 464 -40.98 -28.54 13.27
CA LEU A 464 -42.13 -28.41 12.36
C LEU A 464 -43.44 -28.80 13.04
N VAL A 465 -43.44 -29.87 13.84
CA VAL A 465 -44.59 -30.32 14.62
C VAL A 465 -45.02 -29.25 15.64
N LYS A 466 -44.07 -28.64 16.35
CA LYS A 466 -44.35 -27.50 17.26
C LYS A 466 -44.95 -26.29 16.52
N GLN A 467 -44.56 -26.08 15.26
CA GLN A 467 -45.16 -25.05 14.38
C GLN A 467 -46.48 -25.49 13.74
N LYS A 468 -47.09 -26.60 14.19
CA LYS A 468 -48.33 -27.17 13.65
C LYS A 468 -48.26 -27.44 12.16
N LEU A 469 -47.07 -27.85 11.66
CA LEU A 469 -46.83 -28.20 10.25
C LEU A 469 -47.19 -27.06 9.28
N LYS A 470 -46.89 -25.82 9.67
CA LYS A 470 -47.09 -24.63 8.86
C LYS A 470 -45.75 -24.04 8.43
N LEU A 471 -45.63 -23.72 7.14
CA LEU A 471 -44.45 -23.09 6.56
C LEU A 471 -44.80 -21.68 6.07
N PRO A 472 -44.42 -20.62 6.79
CA PRO A 472 -44.61 -19.26 6.30
C PRO A 472 -43.66 -18.98 5.14
N ILE A 473 -44.19 -18.40 4.06
CA ILE A 473 -43.42 -17.91 2.91
C ILE A 473 -43.61 -16.39 2.82
N PRO A 474 -42.70 -15.60 3.41
CA PRO A 474 -42.85 -14.15 3.52
C PRO A 474 -42.96 -13.45 2.15
N ALA A 475 -42.24 -13.94 1.13
CA ALA A 475 -42.22 -13.34 -0.21
C ALA A 475 -43.61 -13.21 -0.84
N TYR A 476 -44.51 -14.14 -0.55
CA TYR A 476 -45.88 -14.16 -1.07
C TYR A 476 -46.94 -13.94 0.01
N ASN A 477 -46.53 -13.58 1.23
CA ASN A 477 -47.41 -13.41 2.40
C ASN A 477 -48.39 -14.59 2.59
N THR A 478 -47.90 -15.82 2.37
CA THR A 478 -48.71 -17.05 2.43
C THR A 478 -48.14 -18.02 3.46
N VAL A 479 -48.95 -18.96 3.91
CA VAL A 479 -48.55 -20.03 4.83
C VAL A 479 -48.93 -21.36 4.20
N LEU A 480 -47.92 -22.14 3.83
CA LEU A 480 -48.09 -23.45 3.23
C LEU A 480 -48.36 -24.51 4.31
N ARG A 481 -49.14 -25.53 3.95
CA ARG A 481 -49.43 -26.67 4.83
C ARG A 481 -48.46 -27.81 4.52
N LEU A 482 -47.82 -28.33 5.55
CA LEU A 482 -46.96 -29.51 5.49
C LEU A 482 -47.74 -30.74 5.95
N SER A 483 -47.41 -31.90 5.38
CA SER A 483 -47.82 -33.22 5.85
C SER A 483 -46.58 -34.08 6.06
N LEU A 484 -46.52 -34.81 7.19
CA LEU A 484 -45.44 -35.74 7.50
C LEU A 484 -45.99 -37.17 7.52
N ALA A 485 -45.34 -38.06 6.78
CA ALA A 485 -45.48 -39.50 6.91
C ALA A 485 -44.17 -40.08 7.46
N MET A 486 -44.22 -40.66 8.65
CA MET A 486 -43.06 -41.23 9.33
C MET A 486 -42.86 -42.69 8.92
N ASN A 487 -41.62 -43.17 8.95
CA ASN A 487 -41.24 -44.56 8.66
C ASN A 487 -41.72 -45.09 7.28
N VAL A 488 -41.50 -44.33 6.21
CA VAL A 488 -41.97 -44.70 4.85
C VAL A 488 -41.08 -45.73 4.16
N ALA A 489 -39.80 -45.81 4.55
CA ALA A 489 -38.85 -46.82 4.10
C ALA A 489 -37.77 -47.04 5.17
N GLU A 490 -37.23 -48.26 5.28
CA GLU A 490 -36.05 -48.54 6.10
C GLU A 490 -34.79 -48.08 5.35
N ALA A 491 -33.85 -47.44 6.04
CA ALA A 491 -32.65 -46.93 5.38
C ALA A 491 -31.61 -48.01 5.14
N SER A 492 -31.01 -47.98 3.96
CA SER A 492 -29.97 -48.89 3.48
C SER A 492 -28.64 -48.17 3.32
N ASP A 493 -27.53 -48.92 3.40
CA ASP A 493 -26.18 -48.41 3.10
C ASP A 493 -26.00 -47.97 1.64
N LYS A 494 -26.91 -48.39 0.76
CA LYS A 494 -26.96 -48.01 -0.67
C LYS A 494 -27.65 -46.67 -0.93
N ASP A 495 -28.39 -46.15 0.04
CA ASP A 495 -29.12 -44.90 -0.11
C ASP A 495 -28.16 -43.70 -0.11
N VAL A 496 -28.65 -42.55 -0.57
CA VAL A 496 -27.87 -41.32 -0.51
C VAL A 496 -27.53 -40.96 0.93
N GLN A 497 -26.26 -40.63 1.18
CA GLN A 497 -25.74 -40.23 2.49
C GLN A 497 -25.31 -38.76 2.45
N PRO A 498 -26.18 -37.79 2.86
CA PRO A 498 -25.89 -36.35 2.77
C PRO A 498 -24.55 -35.96 3.40
N PHE A 499 -24.27 -36.49 4.58
CA PHE A 499 -23.02 -36.24 5.28
C PHE A 499 -21.78 -36.69 4.50
N ARG A 500 -21.79 -37.88 3.89
CA ARG A 500 -20.67 -38.36 3.05
C ARG A 500 -20.46 -37.47 1.82
N LYS A 501 -21.54 -36.92 1.22
CA LYS A 501 -21.43 -35.97 0.10
C LYS A 501 -20.76 -34.67 0.55
N LEU A 502 -21.13 -34.13 1.72
CA LEU A 502 -20.46 -32.96 2.31
C LEU A 502 -18.99 -33.23 2.66
N GLU A 503 -18.67 -34.39 3.22
CA GLU A 503 -17.29 -34.78 3.52
C GLU A 503 -16.44 -34.85 2.24
N ARG A 504 -16.98 -35.46 1.16
CA ARG A 504 -16.34 -35.49 -0.17
C ARG A 504 -16.15 -34.07 -0.73
N PHE A 505 -17.15 -33.20 -0.59
CA PHE A 505 -17.07 -31.80 -1.00
C PHE A 505 -15.93 -31.07 -0.28
N VAL A 506 -15.85 -31.16 1.05
CA VAL A 506 -14.76 -30.57 1.84
C VAL A 506 -13.40 -31.13 1.43
N ASN A 507 -13.29 -32.45 1.25
CA ASN A 507 -12.04 -33.10 0.81
C ASN A 507 -11.57 -32.58 -0.56
N LYS A 508 -12.49 -32.44 -1.52
CA LYS A 508 -12.21 -31.92 -2.86
C LYS A 508 -11.70 -30.48 -2.83
N ARG A 509 -12.18 -29.69 -1.86
CA ARG A 509 -11.88 -28.26 -1.68
C ARG A 509 -10.66 -27.98 -0.79
N PHE A 510 -10.05 -28.99 -0.16
CA PHE A 510 -8.81 -28.84 0.60
C PHE A 510 -7.57 -29.14 -0.26
N LYS A 511 -6.70 -28.14 -0.48
CA LYS A 511 -5.47 -28.28 -1.27
C LYS A 511 -4.32 -27.46 -0.68
N LEU A 512 -3.15 -28.08 -0.53
CA LEU A 512 -1.90 -27.41 -0.12
C LEU A 512 -2.01 -26.55 1.15
N GLY A 513 -2.76 -27.04 2.15
CA GLY A 513 -2.99 -26.29 3.39
C GLY A 513 -4.03 -25.18 3.29
N CYS A 514 -4.75 -25.05 2.16
CA CYS A 514 -5.88 -24.14 2.01
C CYS A 514 -7.18 -24.92 1.89
N LEU A 515 -8.16 -24.56 2.72
CA LEU A 515 -9.55 -25.01 2.58
C LEU A 515 -10.36 -23.91 1.88
N ASP A 516 -10.72 -24.14 0.62
CA ASP A 516 -11.44 -23.16 -0.20
C ASP A 516 -12.94 -23.46 -0.32
N LEU A 517 -13.70 -22.87 0.60
CA LEU A 517 -15.15 -22.95 0.69
C LEU A 517 -15.81 -21.67 0.13
N CYS A 518 -15.24 -21.03 -0.90
CA CYS A 518 -15.90 -19.89 -1.54
C CYS A 518 -17.07 -20.34 -2.43
N SER A 519 -18.16 -19.58 -2.41
CA SER A 519 -19.32 -19.73 -3.31
C SER A 519 -19.83 -21.18 -3.38
N MET A 520 -20.05 -21.80 -2.22
CA MET A 520 -20.32 -23.24 -2.13
C MET A 520 -21.64 -23.65 -2.79
N GLN A 521 -22.65 -22.79 -2.73
CA GLN A 521 -24.02 -23.14 -3.14
C GLN A 521 -24.09 -23.66 -4.59
N THR A 522 -23.32 -23.06 -5.50
CA THR A 522 -23.34 -23.45 -6.92
C THR A 522 -22.93 -24.90 -7.15
N GLU A 523 -21.85 -25.36 -6.51
CA GLU A 523 -21.39 -26.75 -6.65
C GLU A 523 -22.22 -27.70 -5.79
N LEU A 524 -22.71 -27.26 -4.62
CA LEU A 524 -23.62 -28.07 -3.82
C LEU A 524 -24.94 -28.39 -4.57
N ASN A 525 -25.41 -27.47 -5.42
CA ASN A 525 -26.56 -27.69 -6.30
C ASN A 525 -26.31 -28.73 -7.41
N GLU A 526 -25.06 -29.15 -7.66
CA GLU A 526 -24.76 -30.24 -8.60
C GLU A 526 -25.15 -31.62 -8.04
N CYS A 527 -25.34 -31.74 -6.71
CA CYS A 527 -25.85 -32.96 -6.09
C CYS A 527 -27.35 -33.09 -6.39
N LYS A 528 -27.73 -34.04 -7.25
CA LYS A 528 -29.13 -34.17 -7.69
C LYS A 528 -30.02 -34.82 -6.63
N GLU A 529 -29.44 -35.67 -5.80
CA GLU A 529 -30.14 -36.50 -4.85
C GLU A 529 -30.41 -35.78 -3.51
N VAL A 530 -29.67 -34.71 -3.20
CA VAL A 530 -29.76 -33.98 -1.93
C VAL A 530 -29.72 -32.47 -2.18
N ASP A 531 -30.69 -31.75 -1.63
CA ASP A 531 -30.71 -30.29 -1.64
C ASP A 531 -29.97 -29.75 -0.41
N PHE A 532 -28.79 -29.15 -0.62
CA PHE A 532 -28.01 -28.50 0.43
C PHE A 532 -28.22 -26.99 0.47
N CYS A 533 -28.06 -26.40 1.65
CA CYS A 533 -28.04 -24.95 1.84
C CYS A 533 -26.74 -24.50 2.50
N ALA A 534 -25.88 -23.82 1.74
CA ALA A 534 -24.59 -23.31 2.20
C ALA A 534 -24.74 -22.23 3.28
N ILE A 535 -25.85 -21.48 3.26
CA ILE A 535 -26.16 -20.41 4.22
C ILE A 535 -26.55 -20.99 5.59
N SER A 536 -27.03 -22.24 5.63
CA SER A 536 -27.42 -22.91 6.87
C SER A 536 -26.23 -23.08 7.80
N SER A 537 -26.34 -22.49 9.00
CA SER A 537 -25.29 -22.57 10.03
C SER A 537 -24.99 -24.03 10.42
N SER A 538 -26.00 -24.91 10.45
CA SER A 538 -25.81 -26.33 10.75
C SER A 538 -25.02 -27.06 9.67
N THR A 539 -25.28 -26.76 8.39
CA THR A 539 -24.56 -27.37 7.25
C THR A 539 -23.09 -26.94 7.25
N LEU A 540 -22.83 -25.64 7.42
CA LEU A 540 -21.47 -25.12 7.52
C LEU A 540 -20.75 -25.65 8.77
N ALA A 541 -21.40 -25.68 9.93
CA ALA A 541 -20.82 -26.20 11.17
C ALA A 541 -20.37 -27.65 11.02
N TYR A 542 -21.19 -28.50 10.37
CA TYR A 542 -20.81 -29.87 10.10
C TYR A 542 -19.56 -29.97 9.20
N MET A 543 -19.53 -29.21 8.09
CA MET A 543 -18.37 -29.16 7.18
C MET A 543 -17.10 -28.69 7.90
N MET A 544 -17.23 -27.66 8.74
CA MET A 544 -16.14 -27.10 9.55
C MET A 544 -15.64 -28.10 10.60
N GLU A 545 -16.52 -28.84 11.26
CA GLU A 545 -16.15 -29.84 12.25
C GLU A 545 -15.46 -31.05 11.62
N PHE A 546 -15.91 -31.50 10.45
CA PHE A 546 -15.21 -32.52 9.67
C PHE A 546 -13.83 -32.04 9.22
N ALA A 547 -13.76 -30.82 8.66
CA ALA A 547 -12.51 -30.20 8.23
C ALA A 547 -11.52 -30.04 9.40
N ALA A 548 -11.98 -29.60 10.57
CA ALA A 548 -11.17 -29.48 11.78
C ALA A 548 -10.55 -30.83 12.18
N ARG A 549 -11.37 -31.89 12.25
CA ARG A 549 -10.91 -33.24 12.60
C ARG A 549 -9.86 -33.78 11.62
N LYS A 550 -10.00 -33.50 10.33
CA LYS A 550 -9.13 -34.06 9.29
C LYS A 550 -7.91 -33.19 8.96
N TYR A 551 -8.07 -31.87 8.97
CA TYR A 551 -7.12 -30.90 8.43
C TYR A 551 -6.66 -29.84 9.44
N GLY A 552 -7.12 -29.86 10.70
CA GLY A 552 -6.81 -28.84 11.70
C GLY A 552 -5.30 -28.60 11.93
N ASN A 553 -4.46 -29.64 11.74
CA ASN A 553 -3.01 -29.57 11.88
C ASN A 553 -2.23 -29.14 10.62
N SER A 554 -2.90 -29.01 9.48
CA SER A 554 -2.27 -28.73 8.17
C SER A 554 -2.91 -27.58 7.41
N CYS A 555 -4.11 -27.14 7.81
CA CYS A 555 -4.81 -26.02 7.21
C CYS A 555 -4.25 -24.68 7.74
N LEU A 556 -3.62 -23.92 6.85
CA LEU A 556 -3.05 -22.59 7.08
C LEU A 556 -4.00 -21.47 6.64
N VAL A 557 -4.84 -21.72 5.65
CA VAL A 557 -5.74 -20.71 5.04
C VAL A 557 -7.15 -21.27 4.91
N LEU A 558 -8.16 -20.51 5.38
CA LEU A 558 -9.58 -20.83 5.21
C LEU A 558 -10.27 -19.71 4.46
N ARG A 559 -10.99 -20.05 3.39
CA ARG A 559 -11.75 -19.08 2.59
C ARG A 559 -13.23 -19.40 2.58
N LEU A 560 -14.04 -18.41 2.93
CA LEU A 560 -15.51 -18.51 3.07
C LEU A 560 -16.21 -17.34 2.34
N ARG A 561 -15.63 -16.85 1.24
CA ARG A 561 -16.17 -15.71 0.50
C ARG A 561 -17.46 -16.04 -0.23
N ASN A 562 -18.32 -15.03 -0.36
CA ASN A 562 -19.52 -15.09 -1.20
C ASN A 562 -20.41 -16.29 -0.87
N ASN A 563 -20.71 -16.46 0.42
CA ASN A 563 -21.61 -17.50 0.95
C ASN A 563 -22.82 -16.90 1.69
N GLU A 564 -23.02 -15.58 1.60
CA GLU A 564 -24.12 -14.85 2.24
C GLU A 564 -24.24 -15.09 3.76
N LEU A 565 -23.12 -15.37 4.43
CA LEU A 565 -23.11 -15.65 5.87
C LEU A 565 -23.62 -14.44 6.65
N LYS A 566 -24.59 -14.67 7.53
CA LYS A 566 -25.21 -13.63 8.38
C LYS A 566 -24.58 -13.54 9.77
N ASN A 567 -23.84 -14.57 10.19
CA ASN A 567 -23.10 -14.62 11.44
C ASN A 567 -22.02 -15.72 11.39
N CYS A 568 -21.14 -15.74 12.39
CA CYS A 568 -20.02 -16.68 12.53
C CYS A 568 -20.31 -17.84 13.50
N ALA A 569 -21.56 -18.11 13.87
CA ALA A 569 -21.89 -19.18 14.83
C ALA A 569 -21.43 -20.57 14.37
N ALA A 570 -21.38 -20.80 13.05
CA ALA A 570 -20.92 -22.06 12.46
C ALA A 570 -19.39 -22.26 12.52
N LEU A 571 -18.63 -21.28 13.02
CA LEU A 571 -17.17 -21.28 13.03
C LEU A 571 -16.55 -21.68 14.38
N GLU A 572 -17.34 -22.27 15.30
CA GLU A 572 -16.86 -22.72 16.62
C GLU A 572 -15.69 -23.73 16.52
N SER A 573 -15.65 -24.54 15.46
CA SER A 573 -14.57 -25.49 15.20
C SER A 573 -13.22 -24.83 14.86
N LEU A 574 -13.15 -23.50 14.66
CA LEU A 574 -11.88 -22.77 14.44
C LEU A 574 -10.85 -23.00 15.56
N SER A 575 -11.31 -23.26 16.79
CA SER A 575 -10.47 -23.61 17.95
C SER A 575 -9.62 -24.87 17.73
N LYS A 576 -10.03 -25.75 16.81
CA LYS A 576 -9.35 -27.01 16.46
C LYS A 576 -8.42 -26.86 15.25
N PHE A 577 -8.34 -25.68 14.64
CA PHE A 577 -7.44 -25.38 13.53
C PHE A 577 -6.14 -24.73 14.04
N TYR A 578 -5.26 -25.56 14.61
CA TYR A 578 -4.09 -25.09 15.36
C TYR A 578 -3.08 -24.28 14.54
N LYS A 579 -2.99 -24.53 13.23
CA LYS A 579 -2.06 -23.84 12.32
C LYS A 579 -2.73 -22.81 11.41
N LEU A 580 -4.02 -22.51 11.60
CA LEU A 580 -4.72 -21.56 10.73
C LEU A 580 -4.22 -20.15 10.99
N VAL A 581 -3.67 -19.54 9.94
CA VAL A 581 -3.06 -18.21 9.95
C VAL A 581 -3.98 -17.19 9.29
N SER A 582 -4.68 -17.58 8.22
CA SER A 582 -5.46 -16.68 7.38
C SER A 582 -6.92 -17.10 7.26
N LEU A 583 -7.83 -16.14 7.43
CA LEU A 583 -9.28 -16.32 7.28
C LEU A 583 -9.87 -15.26 6.34
N ASP A 584 -10.62 -15.69 5.33
CA ASP A 584 -11.26 -14.80 4.36
C ASP A 584 -12.79 -14.91 4.41
N LEU A 585 -13.45 -13.84 4.87
CA LEU A 585 -14.90 -13.70 5.06
C LEU A 585 -15.53 -12.63 4.17
N ARG A 586 -14.84 -12.16 3.12
CA ARG A 586 -15.34 -11.09 2.24
C ARG A 586 -16.62 -11.46 1.50
N TYR A 587 -17.38 -10.45 1.09
CA TYR A 587 -18.61 -10.61 0.30
C TYR A 587 -19.65 -11.51 0.99
N ASN A 588 -19.75 -11.43 2.32
CA ASN A 588 -20.83 -12.06 3.08
C ASN A 588 -21.84 -11.00 3.54
N SER A 589 -22.85 -11.42 4.30
CA SER A 589 -23.96 -10.57 4.75
C SER A 589 -23.81 -10.18 6.22
N LEU A 590 -22.58 -10.07 6.72
CA LEU A 590 -22.30 -9.70 8.11
C LEU A 590 -22.59 -8.20 8.29
N SER A 591 -23.59 -7.88 9.10
CA SER A 591 -24.21 -6.55 9.15
C SER A 591 -23.84 -5.72 10.38
N LYS A 592 -23.37 -6.36 11.44
CA LYS A 592 -22.98 -5.74 12.71
C LYS A 592 -21.83 -6.52 13.32
N ILE A 593 -21.06 -5.88 14.19
CA ILE A 593 -19.90 -6.54 14.83
C ILE A 593 -20.29 -7.79 15.61
N SER A 594 -21.46 -7.81 16.25
CA SER A 594 -21.94 -8.98 17.00
C SER A 594 -22.19 -10.19 16.10
N ASP A 595 -22.23 -10.02 14.77
CA ASP A 595 -22.33 -11.15 13.85
C ASP A 595 -21.04 -11.99 13.83
N LEU A 596 -19.91 -11.46 14.32
CA LEU A 596 -18.68 -12.21 14.57
C LEU A 596 -18.74 -13.10 15.83
N GLN A 597 -19.80 -12.97 16.63
CA GLN A 597 -20.04 -13.85 17.77
C GLN A 597 -20.13 -15.31 17.30
N GLY A 598 -19.40 -16.20 17.98
CA GLY A 598 -19.22 -17.60 17.57
C GLY A 598 -17.80 -17.94 17.10
N VAL A 599 -16.97 -16.92 16.80
CA VAL A 599 -15.53 -17.12 16.63
C VAL A 599 -14.90 -17.43 18.00
N PRO A 600 -14.26 -18.61 18.17
CA PRO A 600 -13.57 -18.96 19.41
C PRO A 600 -12.19 -18.29 19.49
N TRP A 601 -11.46 -18.53 20.58
CA TRP A 601 -10.04 -18.18 20.64
C TRP A 601 -9.28 -18.86 19.48
N ASN A 602 -8.42 -18.09 18.80
CA ASN A 602 -7.79 -18.49 17.55
C ASN A 602 -6.40 -17.87 17.36
N ASN A 603 -5.61 -18.45 16.46
CA ASN A 603 -4.25 -18.03 16.12
C ASN A 603 -4.18 -17.23 14.80
N ILE A 604 -5.31 -16.70 14.32
CA ILE A 604 -5.39 -16.05 13.01
C ILE A 604 -4.64 -14.72 13.07
N THR A 605 -3.67 -14.54 12.18
CA THR A 605 -2.90 -13.30 12.05
C THR A 605 -3.33 -12.48 10.84
N GLU A 606 -4.01 -13.07 9.86
CA GLU A 606 -4.53 -12.38 8.67
C GLU A 606 -6.04 -12.60 8.51
N LEU A 607 -6.82 -11.52 8.43
CA LEU A 607 -8.27 -11.56 8.27
C LEU A 607 -8.73 -10.65 7.12
N PHE A 608 -9.69 -11.13 6.33
CA PHE A 608 -10.39 -10.32 5.33
C PHE A 608 -11.89 -10.28 5.62
N LEU A 609 -12.43 -9.07 5.80
CA LEU A 609 -13.82 -8.75 6.12
C LEU A 609 -14.42 -7.70 5.18
N ASP A 610 -13.62 -7.07 4.30
CA ASP A 610 -14.10 -6.09 3.33
C ASP A 610 -15.28 -6.60 2.47
N ASN A 611 -16.10 -5.65 2.01
CA ASN A 611 -17.34 -5.92 1.28
C ASN A 611 -18.42 -6.67 2.09
N ASN A 612 -18.40 -6.58 3.43
CA ASN A 612 -19.53 -6.90 4.29
C ASN A 612 -20.28 -5.61 4.72
N PRO A 613 -21.61 -5.63 4.90
CA PRO A 613 -22.36 -4.44 5.32
C PRO A 613 -21.90 -3.80 6.64
N LEU A 614 -21.29 -4.56 7.56
CA LEU A 614 -20.73 -4.03 8.80
C LEU A 614 -19.65 -2.97 8.57
N CYS A 615 -18.86 -3.08 7.48
CA CYS A 615 -17.75 -2.16 7.22
C CYS A 615 -18.25 -0.72 7.00
N GLY A 616 -19.43 -0.57 6.35
CA GLY A 616 -20.06 0.73 6.12
C GLY A 616 -20.77 1.33 7.34
N ARG A 617 -20.88 0.59 8.46
CA ARG A 617 -21.54 1.05 9.69
C ARG A 617 -20.56 1.47 10.79
N MET A 618 -19.27 1.20 10.63
CA MET A 618 -18.24 1.60 11.60
C MET A 618 -17.98 3.11 11.49
N ARG A 619 -17.84 3.79 12.63
CA ARG A 619 -17.63 5.25 12.63
C ARG A 619 -16.22 5.64 12.24
N SER A 620 -15.25 4.73 12.43
CA SER A 620 -13.85 4.93 12.04
C SER A 620 -13.13 3.60 11.77
N SER A 621 -12.00 3.67 11.06
CA SER A 621 -11.05 2.56 10.87
C SER A 621 -10.51 2.01 12.19
N VAL A 622 -10.34 2.89 13.18
CA VAL A 622 -9.83 2.57 14.52
C VAL A 622 -10.84 1.77 15.31
N GLU A 623 -12.09 2.23 15.35
CA GLU A 623 -13.18 1.50 15.98
C GLU A 623 -13.37 0.13 15.32
N TYR A 624 -13.32 0.07 13.99
CA TYR A 624 -13.38 -1.18 13.24
C TYR A 624 -12.30 -2.18 13.66
N VAL A 625 -11.02 -1.78 13.65
CA VAL A 625 -9.89 -2.63 14.07
C VAL A 625 -10.03 -3.05 15.54
N ARG A 626 -10.34 -2.12 16.44
CA ARG A 626 -10.49 -2.39 17.88
C ARG A 626 -11.57 -3.44 18.12
N MET A 627 -12.72 -3.28 17.48
CA MET A 627 -13.86 -4.18 17.63
C MET A 627 -13.59 -5.55 17.01
N VAL A 628 -12.89 -5.62 15.87
CA VAL A 628 -12.49 -6.90 15.25
C VAL A 628 -11.44 -7.63 16.11
N LYS A 629 -10.46 -6.92 16.69
CA LYS A 629 -9.44 -7.50 17.57
C LYS A 629 -9.99 -8.16 18.84
N GLN A 630 -11.22 -7.79 19.27
CA GLN A 630 -11.89 -8.48 20.37
C GLN A 630 -12.17 -9.96 20.06
N TYR A 631 -12.33 -10.32 18.78
CA TYR A 631 -12.56 -11.68 18.31
C TYR A 631 -11.30 -12.34 17.75
N PHE A 632 -10.34 -11.54 17.27
CA PHE A 632 -9.09 -12.00 16.66
C PHE A 632 -7.89 -11.36 17.38
N GLY A 633 -7.54 -11.88 18.55
CA GLY A 633 -6.53 -11.27 19.43
C GLY A 633 -5.10 -11.27 18.85
N MET A 634 -4.76 -12.25 18.00
CA MET A 634 -3.44 -12.39 17.37
C MET A 634 -3.34 -11.68 16.01
N LEU A 635 -4.34 -10.88 15.64
CA LEU A 635 -4.46 -10.30 14.31
C LEU A 635 -3.36 -9.28 14.01
N GLN A 636 -2.60 -9.53 12.94
CA GLN A 636 -1.51 -8.71 12.43
C GLN A 636 -1.85 -8.03 11.09
N GLN A 637 -2.85 -8.51 10.36
CA GLN A 637 -3.26 -7.95 9.09
C GLN A 637 -4.78 -8.01 8.94
N LEU A 638 -5.41 -6.89 8.62
CA LEU A 638 -6.86 -6.79 8.35
C LEU A 638 -7.09 -6.18 6.97
N ASP A 639 -7.89 -6.84 6.13
CA ASP A 639 -8.25 -6.37 4.79
C ASP A 639 -7.04 -6.04 3.91
N GLY A 640 -5.97 -6.86 4.05
CA GLY A 640 -4.71 -6.69 3.35
C GLY A 640 -3.79 -5.60 3.91
N ARG A 641 -4.17 -4.90 5.00
CA ARG A 641 -3.36 -3.87 5.65
C ARG A 641 -2.73 -4.38 6.94
N THR A 642 -1.42 -4.18 7.09
CA THR A 642 -0.68 -4.55 8.30
C THR A 642 -1.10 -3.69 9.49
N LEU A 643 -1.42 -4.35 10.59
CA LEU A 643 -1.69 -3.76 11.89
C LEU A 643 -0.36 -3.69 12.65
N LEU A 644 0.26 -2.52 12.69
CA LEU A 644 1.48 -2.30 13.48
C LEU A 644 1.15 -2.50 14.98
N GLY A 645 1.96 -3.30 15.69
CA GLY A 645 1.69 -3.77 17.06
C GLY A 645 1.40 -2.63 18.05
N ASN A 646 0.52 -2.85 19.03
CA ASN A 646 0.02 -1.93 20.09
C ASN A 646 -0.40 -0.48 19.70
N PHE A 647 -0.08 -0.01 18.50
CA PHE A 647 -0.46 1.29 17.96
C PHE A 647 -1.75 1.14 17.18
N THR A 648 -2.87 1.34 17.88
CA THR A 648 -4.21 1.23 17.31
C THR A 648 -4.62 2.53 16.64
N TYR A 649 -3.93 3.04 15.62
CA TYR A 649 -4.43 4.20 14.87
C TYR A 649 -4.07 4.15 13.38
N CYS A 650 -4.93 3.52 12.57
CA CYS A 650 -4.94 3.74 11.12
C CYS A 650 -5.49 5.14 10.79
N GLN A 651 -4.68 6.17 11.00
CA GLN A 651 -4.78 7.50 10.39
C GLN A 651 -3.38 8.02 9.99
N ASN A 652 -2.54 7.11 9.48
CA ASN A 652 -1.29 7.50 8.83
C ASN A 652 -1.37 7.11 7.36
N TYR A 653 -1.51 8.09 6.47
CA TYR A 653 -1.36 7.89 5.04
C TYR A 653 0.09 8.11 4.66
N LEU A 654 0.81 7.05 4.29
CA LEU A 654 2.14 7.17 3.67
C LEU A 654 2.00 6.86 2.18
N CYS A 655 2.44 7.77 1.32
CA CYS A 655 2.38 7.54 -0.12
C CYS A 655 3.31 6.40 -0.58
N THR A 656 4.41 6.14 0.12
CA THR A 656 5.31 5.00 -0.12
C THR A 656 5.91 4.45 1.20
N PRO A 657 6.33 3.17 1.27
CA PRO A 657 6.96 2.60 2.46
C PRO A 657 8.27 3.30 2.88
N GLU A 658 9.04 3.82 1.92
CA GLU A 658 10.32 4.50 2.15
C GLU A 658 10.15 5.80 2.95
N ALA A 659 8.96 6.42 2.87
CA ALA A 659 8.61 7.62 3.63
C ALA A 659 8.59 7.38 5.15
N TYR A 660 8.40 6.14 5.60
CA TYR A 660 8.25 5.79 7.01
C TYR A 660 9.44 6.26 7.85
N LYS A 661 10.66 5.87 7.46
CA LYS A 661 11.92 6.23 8.13
C LYS A 661 12.10 7.73 8.29
N PHE A 662 11.87 8.44 7.18
CA PHE A 662 12.09 9.88 7.11
C PHE A 662 11.08 10.60 8.00
N ALA A 663 9.80 10.26 7.88
CA ALA A 663 8.74 10.88 8.65
C ALA A 663 8.89 10.57 10.15
N GLU A 664 9.15 9.32 10.53
CA GLU A 664 9.38 8.92 11.92
C GLU A 664 10.58 9.67 12.52
N SER A 665 11.72 9.67 11.83
CA SER A 665 12.94 10.36 12.30
C SER A 665 12.74 11.87 12.39
N PHE A 666 12.14 12.48 11.37
CA PHE A 666 11.88 13.91 11.32
C PHE A 666 10.90 14.34 12.41
N VAL A 667 9.75 13.68 12.53
CA VAL A 667 8.70 14.02 13.50
C VAL A 667 9.23 13.83 14.92
N LYS A 668 9.88 12.70 15.21
CA LYS A 668 10.51 12.47 16.51
C LYS A 668 11.53 13.56 16.84
N HIS A 669 12.48 13.82 15.93
CA HIS A 669 13.50 14.82 16.15
C HIS A 669 12.92 16.23 16.35
N TYR A 670 11.98 16.63 15.49
CA TYR A 670 11.38 17.96 15.51
C TYR A 670 10.66 18.23 16.83
N PHE A 671 9.75 17.34 17.26
CA PHE A 671 8.97 17.57 18.48
C PHE A 671 9.78 17.34 19.75
N SER A 672 10.72 16.39 19.77
CA SER A 672 11.65 16.26 20.91
C SER A 672 12.52 17.51 21.06
N LEU A 673 12.99 18.10 19.96
CA LEU A 673 13.73 19.35 20.00
C LEU A 673 12.84 20.50 20.47
N PHE A 674 11.57 20.53 20.04
CA PHE A 674 10.57 21.50 20.47
C PHE A 674 10.32 21.45 21.98
N ASP A 675 10.17 20.28 22.60
CA ASP A 675 9.92 20.19 24.05
C ASP A 675 11.19 20.33 24.91
N SER A 676 12.37 20.20 24.29
CA SER A 676 13.65 20.31 24.99
C SER A 676 14.03 21.75 25.34
N PHE A 677 14.99 21.88 26.26
CA PHE A 677 15.69 23.14 26.54
C PHE A 677 16.52 23.66 25.34
N GLN A 678 16.67 22.86 24.27
CA GLN A 678 17.37 23.21 23.04
C GLN A 678 16.41 23.66 21.93
N ARG A 679 15.18 24.08 22.26
CA ARG A 679 14.15 24.57 21.32
C ARG A 679 14.67 25.56 20.28
N GLY A 680 15.64 26.42 20.63
CA GLY A 680 16.29 27.34 19.69
C GLY A 680 16.98 26.66 18.49
N GLY A 681 17.37 25.39 18.62
CA GLY A 681 17.92 24.57 17.53
C GLY A 681 16.94 24.30 16.40
N LEU A 682 15.63 24.50 16.61
CA LEU A 682 14.63 24.40 15.54
C LEU A 682 14.94 25.34 14.38
N GLN A 683 15.54 26.51 14.65
CA GLN A 683 15.97 27.47 13.63
C GLN A 683 16.78 26.81 12.51
N GLU A 684 17.65 25.85 12.86
CA GLU A 684 18.54 25.18 11.90
C GLU A 684 17.79 24.22 10.98
N LEU A 685 16.55 23.83 11.29
CA LEU A 685 15.72 22.98 10.43
C LEU A 685 15.02 23.77 9.31
N TYR A 686 14.96 25.11 9.41
CA TYR A 686 14.28 25.96 8.45
C TYR A 686 15.23 26.54 7.42
N HIS A 687 14.76 26.66 6.18
CA HIS A 687 15.47 27.37 5.14
C HIS A 687 15.49 28.89 5.43
N ARG A 688 16.51 29.62 4.97
CA ARG A 688 16.65 31.09 5.17
C ARG A 688 15.48 31.90 4.62
N LYS A 689 14.74 31.36 3.64
CA LYS A 689 13.53 31.94 3.05
C LYS A 689 12.25 31.21 3.45
N ALA A 690 12.29 30.36 4.47
CA ALA A 690 11.14 29.59 4.91
C ALA A 690 9.98 30.50 5.33
N GLN A 691 8.77 30.01 5.19
CA GLN A 691 7.54 30.72 5.56
C GLN A 691 6.79 29.93 6.62
N PHE A 692 6.46 30.60 7.72
CA PHE A 692 5.65 30.05 8.80
C PHE A 692 4.36 30.87 8.94
N SER A 693 3.24 30.17 9.07
CA SER A 693 1.97 30.79 9.45
C SER A 693 1.21 29.88 10.39
N MET A 694 0.38 30.48 11.23
CA MET A 694 -0.45 29.69 12.14
C MET A 694 -1.85 30.22 12.27
N THR A 695 -2.75 29.38 12.76
CA THR A 695 -4.13 29.74 13.11
C THR A 695 -4.46 29.17 14.48
N CYS A 696 -5.25 29.91 15.25
CA CYS A 696 -5.74 29.49 16.57
C CYS A 696 -7.27 29.54 16.60
N ASP A 697 -7.88 28.52 17.19
CA ASP A 697 -9.30 28.46 17.52
C ASP A 697 -9.49 28.00 18.97
N PHE A 698 -9.42 28.95 19.90
CA PHE A 698 -9.53 28.67 21.33
C PHE A 698 -10.87 29.13 21.88
N ASP A 699 -11.55 28.25 22.61
CA ASP A 699 -12.72 28.58 23.42
C ASP A 699 -12.32 29.47 24.61
N MET A 700 -12.38 30.78 24.41
CA MET A 700 -12.11 31.78 25.45
C MET A 700 -13.30 31.89 26.39
N VAL A 701 -13.44 30.95 27.33
CA VAL A 701 -14.44 31.07 28.41
C VAL A 701 -13.97 32.17 29.36
N LYS A 702 -14.82 33.19 29.58
CA LYS A 702 -14.60 34.23 30.59
C LYS A 702 -14.71 33.63 32.00
N SER A 703 -13.65 33.02 32.48
CA SER A 703 -13.48 32.65 33.89
C SER A 703 -12.26 33.37 34.46
N ASP A 704 -12.32 33.76 35.73
CA ASP A 704 -11.39 34.66 36.47
C ASP A 704 -9.91 34.18 36.63
N MET A 705 -9.38 33.36 35.71
CA MET A 705 -8.00 32.89 35.75
C MET A 705 -7.15 33.57 34.66
N ASP A 706 -6.63 34.76 34.98
CA ASP A 706 -5.81 35.61 34.09
C ASP A 706 -4.65 34.84 33.38
N SER A 707 -4.05 33.84 34.04
CA SER A 707 -2.87 33.14 33.53
C SER A 707 -3.12 32.21 32.32
N GLN A 708 -4.31 31.63 32.17
CA GLN A 708 -4.65 30.79 31.02
C GLN A 708 -4.95 31.65 29.78
N MET A 709 -5.61 32.79 29.97
CA MET A 709 -5.88 33.75 28.91
C MET A 709 -4.58 34.35 28.36
N ASP A 710 -3.64 34.72 29.23
CA ASP A 710 -2.33 35.24 28.82
C ASP A 710 -1.51 34.21 28.01
N ARG A 711 -1.55 32.92 28.39
CA ARG A 711 -0.90 31.85 27.63
C ARG A 711 -1.52 31.65 26.25
N GLN A 712 -2.85 31.54 26.17
CA GLN A 712 -3.52 31.38 24.87
C GLN A 712 -3.35 32.63 23.98
N ALA A 713 -3.30 33.82 24.57
CA ALA A 713 -2.99 35.07 23.87
C ALA A 713 -1.59 35.06 23.22
N SER A 714 -0.61 34.39 23.83
CA SER A 714 0.76 34.27 23.29
C SER A 714 0.83 33.55 21.94
N TYR A 715 -0.10 32.62 21.67
CA TYR A 715 -0.27 32.01 20.34
C TYR A 715 -1.20 32.84 19.47
N ALA A 716 -2.33 33.29 20.01
CA ALA A 716 -3.37 34.00 19.26
C ALA A 716 -2.85 35.31 18.63
N GLN A 717 -1.87 35.96 19.25
CA GLN A 717 -1.20 37.14 18.67
C GLN A 717 -0.48 36.84 17.34
N HIS A 718 -0.16 35.57 17.04
CA HIS A 718 0.44 35.14 15.78
C HIS A 718 -0.58 34.50 14.81
N SER A 719 -1.85 34.36 15.21
CA SER A 719 -2.91 33.77 14.39
C SER A 719 -3.17 34.59 13.12
N ARG A 720 -3.21 33.89 11.98
CA ARG A 720 -3.41 34.41 10.63
C ARG A 720 -4.61 33.71 9.99
N ASN A 721 -5.82 34.10 10.36
CA ASN A 721 -7.04 33.61 9.73
C ASN A 721 -7.54 34.60 8.66
N LEU A 722 -7.32 34.29 7.38
CA LEU A 722 -7.70 35.17 6.26
C LEU A 722 -9.21 35.47 6.22
N LEU A 723 -10.05 34.58 6.76
CA LEU A 723 -11.50 34.81 6.83
C LEU A 723 -11.87 35.87 7.87
N GLN A 724 -11.02 36.13 8.85
CA GLN A 724 -11.19 37.20 9.86
C GLN A 724 -10.60 38.55 9.41
N PHE A 725 -9.72 38.54 8.38
CA PHE A 725 -9.08 39.74 7.84
C PHE A 725 -9.68 40.19 6.49
N LYS A 726 -10.92 39.78 6.17
CA LYS A 726 -11.57 40.08 4.89
C LYS A 726 -11.57 41.58 4.54
N ASP A 727 -11.67 42.44 5.54
CA ASP A 727 -11.72 43.89 5.39
C ASP A 727 -10.34 44.59 5.54
N ASN A 728 -9.27 43.83 5.84
CA ASN A 728 -7.92 44.37 6.03
C ASN A 728 -6.84 43.29 5.78
N LEU A 729 -6.63 42.96 4.50
CA LEU A 729 -5.67 41.93 4.07
C LEU A 729 -4.22 42.30 4.37
N ASP A 730 -3.87 43.59 4.41
CA ASP A 730 -2.52 44.05 4.75
C ASP A 730 -2.10 43.57 6.14
N ARG A 731 -3.02 43.58 7.12
CA ARG A 731 -2.77 43.06 8.45
C ARG A 731 -2.49 41.56 8.46
N ALA A 732 -3.07 40.79 7.54
CA ALA A 732 -2.80 39.37 7.39
C ALA A 732 -1.44 39.09 6.73
N VAL A 733 -0.92 39.99 5.89
CA VAL A 733 0.42 39.89 5.29
C VAL A 733 1.50 39.96 6.39
N TYR A 734 1.36 40.89 7.34
CA TYR A 734 2.31 41.03 8.45
C TYR A 734 2.30 39.86 9.45
N LYS A 735 1.28 38.99 9.42
CA LYS A 735 1.22 37.77 10.23
C LYS A 735 1.94 36.58 9.60
N LEU A 736 2.34 36.67 8.33
CA LEU A 736 3.21 35.66 7.71
C LEU A 736 4.65 35.89 8.19
N ILE A 737 5.23 34.89 8.84
CA ILE A 737 6.59 34.98 9.38
C ILE A 737 7.53 34.38 8.34
N VAL A 738 8.51 35.17 7.88
CA VAL A 738 9.43 34.73 6.81
C VAL A 738 10.87 34.77 7.30
N GLY A 739 11.60 33.67 7.08
CA GLY A 739 13.01 33.50 7.41
C GLY A 739 13.24 32.75 8.72
N ASN A 740 14.22 31.85 8.70
CA ASN A 740 14.52 30.91 9.78
C ASN A 740 14.74 31.59 11.15
N GLU A 741 15.46 32.72 11.21
CA GLU A 741 15.70 33.44 12.47
C GLU A 741 14.40 33.95 13.12
N ARG A 742 13.52 34.56 12.32
CA ARG A 742 12.22 35.06 12.81
C ARG A 742 11.28 33.92 13.19
N ILE A 743 11.30 32.84 12.42
CA ILE A 743 10.56 31.62 12.76
C ILE A 743 11.06 31.04 14.08
N GLY A 744 12.38 30.89 14.24
CA GLY A 744 13.00 30.40 15.47
C GLY A 744 12.64 31.26 16.69
N TYR A 745 12.67 32.59 16.54
CA TYR A 745 12.25 33.52 17.59
C TYR A 745 10.79 33.29 18.02
N VAL A 746 9.87 33.17 17.07
CA VAL A 746 8.45 32.94 17.36
C VAL A 746 8.22 31.58 18.02
N LEU A 747 8.81 30.50 17.49
CA LEU A 747 8.66 29.16 18.08
C LEU A 747 9.25 29.07 19.49
N THR A 748 10.35 29.77 19.76
CA THR A 748 10.98 29.80 21.09
C THR A 748 10.18 30.67 22.08
N SER A 749 9.41 31.64 21.58
CA SER A 749 8.54 32.49 22.41
C SER A 749 7.27 31.79 22.90
N PHE A 750 6.91 30.65 22.30
CA PHE A 750 5.75 29.89 22.75
C PHE A 750 5.97 29.28 24.14
N PRO A 751 4.90 29.13 24.95
CA PRO A 751 4.93 28.41 26.21
C PRO A 751 5.59 27.04 26.12
N LYS A 752 6.09 26.56 27.25
CA LYS A 752 6.64 25.21 27.33
C LYS A 752 5.51 24.19 27.14
N THR A 753 5.79 23.18 26.34
CA THR A 753 4.83 22.16 25.90
C THR A 753 5.38 20.77 26.22
N GLU A 754 4.48 19.80 26.27
CA GLU A 754 4.75 18.38 26.27
C GLU A 754 3.82 17.71 25.25
N PHE A 755 4.37 17.26 24.12
CA PHE A 755 3.61 16.58 23.08
C PHE A 755 3.33 15.13 23.45
N ASP A 756 2.07 14.70 23.30
CA ASP A 756 1.72 13.30 23.43
C ASP A 756 1.99 12.59 22.10
N PHE A 757 3.18 12.00 21.97
CA PHE A 757 3.57 11.24 20.76
C PHE A 757 2.63 10.06 20.46
N TYR A 758 1.95 9.49 21.48
CA TYR A 758 0.99 8.41 21.27
C TYR A 758 -0.32 8.89 20.63
N SER A 759 -0.59 10.20 20.69
CA SER A 759 -1.73 10.81 20.01
C SER A 759 -1.47 11.13 18.54
N PHE A 760 -0.22 11.02 18.07
CA PHE A 760 0.14 11.51 16.73
C PHE A 760 -0.48 10.70 15.61
N ARG A 761 -0.97 11.41 14.60
CA ARG A 761 -1.46 10.89 13.33
C ARG A 761 -0.72 11.60 12.21
N ILE A 762 -0.01 10.84 11.38
CA ILE A 762 1.02 11.33 10.46
C ILE A 762 0.64 10.96 9.04
N ASP A 763 0.31 11.97 8.23
CA ASP A 763 0.10 11.82 6.80
C ASP A 763 1.31 12.36 6.03
N VAL A 764 1.86 11.55 5.14
CA VAL A 764 2.89 11.91 4.16
C VAL A 764 2.31 11.79 2.75
N PRO A 765 1.55 12.80 2.30
CA PRO A 765 0.92 12.81 0.98
C PRO A 765 1.91 12.97 -0.18
N VAL A 766 3.11 13.49 0.06
CA VAL A 766 4.15 13.67 -0.95
C VAL A 766 5.49 13.23 -0.39
N PHE A 767 6.15 12.28 -1.06
CA PHE A 767 7.51 11.86 -0.77
C PHE A 767 8.23 11.59 -2.09
N THR A 768 9.03 12.56 -2.56
CA THR A 768 9.89 12.44 -3.73
C THR A 768 11.28 13.00 -3.40
N PRO A 769 12.33 12.72 -4.20
CA PRO A 769 13.66 13.26 -3.95
C PRO A 769 13.71 14.80 -3.88
N GLU A 770 12.75 15.49 -4.52
CA GLU A 770 12.71 16.95 -4.64
C GLU A 770 11.86 17.63 -3.55
N ARG A 771 10.97 16.89 -2.87
CA ARG A 771 10.06 17.46 -1.87
C ARG A 771 9.38 16.39 -1.02
N VAL A 772 9.13 16.77 0.23
CA VAL A 772 8.36 15.98 1.20
C VAL A 772 7.28 16.86 1.81
N MET A 773 6.05 16.36 1.90
CA MET A 773 4.96 17.00 2.64
C MET A 773 4.54 16.09 3.79
N ILE A 774 4.61 16.60 5.02
CA ILE A 774 4.24 15.87 6.24
C ILE A 774 3.15 16.66 6.96
N THR A 775 2.05 16.01 7.31
CA THR A 775 0.99 16.55 8.16
C THR A 775 0.90 15.72 9.43
N VAL A 776 0.96 16.36 10.59
CA VAL A 776 0.83 15.71 11.90
C VAL A 776 -0.35 16.30 12.64
N HIS A 777 -1.27 15.45 13.07
CA HIS A 777 -2.31 15.78 14.03
C HIS A 777 -1.94 15.19 15.38
N GLY A 778 -2.25 15.87 16.47
CA GLY A 778 -2.02 15.33 17.80
C GLY A 778 -2.54 16.25 18.90
N ARG A 779 -2.22 15.90 20.14
CA ARG A 779 -2.45 16.74 21.31
C ARG A 779 -1.16 17.03 22.04
N MET A 780 -1.14 18.14 22.77
CA MET A 780 -0.06 18.53 23.65
C MET A 780 -0.63 19.08 24.96
N GLN A 781 0.18 19.00 26.01
CA GLN A 781 -0.04 19.65 27.29
C GLN A 781 0.87 20.87 27.41
N GLU A 782 0.43 21.89 28.13
CA GLU A 782 1.28 23.00 28.56
C GLU A 782 1.80 22.74 29.98
N ASP A 783 3.07 23.01 30.24
CA ASP A 783 3.69 22.74 31.55
C ASP A 783 3.14 23.73 32.64
N GLU A 784 2.97 23.21 33.85
CA GLU A 784 2.09 23.61 34.97
C GLU A 784 1.73 25.10 35.19
N VAL A 785 0.43 25.40 35.40
CA VAL A 785 -0.24 25.54 36.72
C VAL A 785 -1.76 25.45 36.48
N SER A 786 -2.37 24.29 36.68
CA SER A 786 -3.81 24.21 36.96
C SER A 786 -3.96 23.99 38.46
N ALA A 787 -4.43 25.01 39.17
CA ALA A 787 -4.58 25.04 40.64
C ALA A 787 -5.58 24.00 41.21
N LEU A 788 -6.08 23.07 40.39
CA LEU A 788 -7.17 22.15 40.71
C LEU A 788 -7.02 20.74 40.10
N GLY A 789 -5.85 20.35 39.58
CA GLY A 789 -5.63 18.98 39.08
C GLY A 789 -6.36 18.61 37.78
N GLN A 790 -6.84 19.61 37.01
CA GLN A 790 -7.35 19.39 35.66
C GLN A 790 -6.22 19.58 34.62
N VAL A 791 -5.92 18.52 33.88
CA VAL A 791 -5.02 18.58 32.71
C VAL A 791 -5.82 19.14 31.52
N SER A 792 -5.36 20.26 30.96
CA SER A 792 -5.96 20.84 29.74
C SER A 792 -5.10 20.47 28.53
N TYR A 793 -5.67 19.75 27.58
CA TYR A 793 -5.00 19.38 26.33
C TYR A 793 -5.35 20.39 25.22
N ILE A 794 -4.33 20.77 24.46
CA ILE A 794 -4.49 21.56 23.24
C ILE A 794 -4.31 20.63 22.04
N GLY A 795 -5.24 20.70 21.10
CA GLY A 795 -5.17 19.98 19.84
C GLY A 795 -4.35 20.77 18.83
N PHE A 796 -3.60 20.07 17.99
CA PHE A 796 -2.86 20.72 16.92
C PHE A 796 -2.92 19.92 15.62
N THR A 797 -2.76 20.64 14.51
CA THR A 797 -2.48 20.09 13.19
C THR A 797 -1.33 20.89 12.60
N ARG A 798 -0.24 20.22 12.22
CA ARG A 798 0.95 20.87 11.68
C ARG A 798 1.36 20.27 10.35
N THR A 799 1.54 21.10 9.34
CA THR A 799 1.92 20.69 7.99
C THR A 799 3.25 21.33 7.60
N TRP A 800 4.22 20.51 7.19
CA TRP A 800 5.47 20.97 6.62
C TRP A 800 5.57 20.64 5.15
N PHE A 801 6.14 21.58 4.40
CA PHE A 801 6.69 21.35 3.07
C PHE A 801 8.22 21.45 3.17
N ILE A 802 8.90 20.35 2.89
CA ILE A 802 10.33 20.16 3.11
C ILE A 802 10.98 19.89 1.75
N GLN A 803 12.14 20.49 1.49
CA GLN A 803 12.85 20.32 0.23
C GLN A 803 14.35 20.11 0.49
N PRO A 804 15.07 19.40 -0.39
CA PRO A 804 16.51 19.33 -0.33
C PRO A 804 17.10 20.73 -0.59
N CYS A 805 18.08 21.14 0.22
CA CYS A 805 18.77 22.42 0.08
C CYS A 805 20.24 22.29 -0.35
N GLY A 806 20.72 21.05 -0.48
CA GLY A 806 22.10 20.75 -0.87
C GLY A 806 22.54 19.42 -0.29
N MET A 807 23.85 19.17 -0.39
CA MET A 807 24.48 18.06 0.29
C MET A 807 24.80 18.45 1.74
N GLY A 808 24.85 17.47 2.63
CA GLY A 808 25.18 17.66 4.03
C GLY A 808 26.59 18.22 4.21
N THR A 809 26.92 18.62 5.43
CA THR A 809 28.25 19.12 5.75
C THR A 809 29.08 18.06 6.47
N ASN A 810 30.40 18.15 6.38
CA ASN A 810 31.35 17.33 7.13
C ASN A 810 31.19 15.81 6.86
N LEU A 811 30.95 15.01 7.91
CA LEU A 811 30.82 13.55 7.84
C LEU A 811 29.62 13.05 7.01
N PHE A 812 28.70 13.95 6.63
CA PHE A 812 27.49 13.64 5.86
C PHE A 812 27.46 14.32 4.49
N HIS A 813 28.63 14.62 3.91
CA HIS A 813 28.74 15.30 2.61
C HIS A 813 28.10 14.56 1.43
N ASP A 814 27.80 13.27 1.58
CA ASP A 814 27.08 12.45 0.59
C ASP A 814 25.57 12.35 0.87
N ALA A 815 25.08 12.89 2.00
CA ALA A 815 23.66 12.87 2.34
C ALA A 815 22.95 14.14 1.82
N LEU A 816 21.71 14.02 1.34
CA LEU A 816 20.89 15.19 1.04
C LEU A 816 20.45 15.88 2.33
N GLU A 817 20.76 17.17 2.46
CA GLU A 817 20.26 17.99 3.55
C GLU A 817 18.87 18.52 3.20
N TYR A 818 17.91 18.30 4.09
CA TYR A 818 16.53 18.76 3.94
C TYR A 818 16.26 19.95 4.87
N LYS A 819 15.52 20.94 4.35
CA LYS A 819 15.05 22.09 5.13
C LYS A 819 13.56 22.33 4.93
N ILE A 820 12.92 22.79 6.00
CA ILE A 820 11.53 23.22 5.98
C ILE A 820 11.44 24.54 5.19
N HIS A 821 10.60 24.56 4.16
CA HIS A 821 10.34 25.72 3.31
C HIS A 821 8.99 26.37 3.63
N ASN A 822 7.97 25.57 3.93
CA ASN A 822 6.70 26.06 4.44
C ASN A 822 6.31 25.28 5.68
N ASP A 823 5.78 25.97 6.67
CA ASP A 823 5.25 25.39 7.91
C ASP A 823 3.94 26.07 8.27
N MET A 824 2.92 25.27 8.47
CA MET A 824 1.57 25.71 8.78
C MET A 824 1.11 24.99 10.04
N LEU A 825 0.84 25.76 11.09
CA LEU A 825 0.37 25.24 12.38
C LEU A 825 -1.06 25.71 12.66
N HIS A 826 -1.96 24.77 12.93
CA HIS A 826 -3.28 25.05 13.47
C HIS A 826 -3.36 24.53 14.91
N MET A 827 -3.85 25.35 15.82
CA MET A 827 -4.04 25.01 17.22
C MET A 827 -5.48 25.28 17.63
N TYR A 828 -6.06 24.39 18.44
CA TYR A 828 -7.45 24.50 18.85
C TYR A 828 -7.71 23.91 20.24
N SER A 829 -8.77 24.39 20.89
CA SER A 829 -9.25 23.82 22.15
C SER A 829 -9.82 22.42 21.92
N MET A 830 -9.40 21.44 22.73
CA MET A 830 -9.92 20.08 22.66
C MET A 830 -11.30 19.98 23.34
N THR A 831 -12.29 19.45 22.64
CA THR A 831 -13.57 19.05 23.25
C THR A 831 -13.42 17.72 23.98
N GLN A 832 -14.35 17.41 24.90
CA GLN A 832 -14.35 16.13 25.63
C GLN A 832 -14.45 14.93 24.66
N GLU A 833 -15.30 15.02 23.63
CA GLU A 833 -15.38 14.03 22.54
C GLU A 833 -14.08 13.95 21.71
N GLY A 834 -13.43 15.09 21.46
CA GLY A 834 -12.13 15.15 20.78
C GLY A 834 -11.03 14.42 21.56
N ASN A 835 -11.05 14.51 22.90
CA ASN A 835 -10.07 13.85 23.76
C ASN A 835 -10.27 12.32 23.77
N ASP A 836 -11.52 11.85 23.75
CA ASP A 836 -11.87 10.42 23.66
C ASP A 836 -11.41 9.78 22.34
N ILE A 837 -11.36 10.55 21.24
CA ILE A 837 -10.89 10.12 19.92
C ILE A 837 -9.37 9.80 19.89
N PHE A 838 -8.56 10.43 20.76
CA PHE A 838 -7.12 10.17 20.89
C PHE A 838 -6.80 9.14 21.99
N GLY A 839 -7.80 8.68 22.76
CA GLY A 839 -7.67 7.70 23.83
C GLY A 839 -7.18 8.30 25.17
N THR A 840 -7.41 7.59 26.27
CA THR A 840 -6.89 7.96 27.60
C THR A 840 -5.39 7.73 27.67
N PRO A 841 -4.60 8.62 28.30
CA PRO A 841 -3.19 8.35 28.59
C PRO A 841 -3.07 7.02 29.33
N ASN A 842 -2.26 6.10 28.82
CA ASN A 842 -2.12 4.79 29.43
C ASN A 842 -1.20 4.90 30.65
N GLU A 843 -1.78 5.15 31.84
CA GLU A 843 -1.02 5.19 33.10
C GLU A 843 -0.24 3.89 33.35
N GLU A 844 -0.70 2.76 32.81
CA GLU A 844 0.02 1.47 32.88
C GLU A 844 1.30 1.46 32.03
N ALA A 845 1.38 2.23 30.93
CA ALA A 845 2.59 2.35 30.12
C ALA A 845 3.66 3.23 30.80
N ALA A 846 3.25 4.30 31.48
CA ALA A 846 4.15 5.13 32.28
C ALA A 846 4.71 4.37 33.51
N VAL A 847 3.94 3.42 34.06
CA VAL A 847 4.41 2.51 35.12
C VAL A 847 5.31 1.40 34.56
N LEU A 848 5.10 0.95 33.31
CA LEU A 848 6.02 0.02 32.65
C LEU A 848 7.36 0.70 32.32
N GLU A 849 7.36 1.94 31.80
CA GLU A 849 8.60 2.70 31.54
C GLU A 849 9.37 2.98 32.83
N LYS A 850 8.69 3.36 33.93
CA LYS A 850 9.33 3.50 35.26
C LYS A 850 9.82 2.18 35.87
N ARG A 851 9.29 1.03 35.46
CA ARG A 851 9.77 -0.30 35.91
C ARG A 851 10.93 -0.82 35.07
N VAL A 852 11.06 -0.41 33.82
CA VAL A 852 12.20 -0.76 32.95
C VAL A 852 13.49 -0.06 33.41
N ASP A 853 13.37 1.13 34.03
CA ASP A 853 14.49 1.87 34.65
C ASP A 853 15.15 1.16 35.85
N THR A 854 14.58 0.07 36.36
CA THR A 854 15.20 -0.73 37.45
C THR A 854 15.73 -2.09 37.01
N SER A 855 15.81 -2.37 35.70
CA SER A 855 16.46 -3.57 35.18
C SER A 855 17.74 -3.24 34.41
N THR A 856 18.86 -3.63 34.99
CA THR A 856 20.25 -3.38 34.55
C THR A 856 20.65 -4.17 33.28
N GLN A 857 19.81 -4.20 32.24
CA GLN A 857 20.10 -4.92 30.98
C GLN A 857 19.89 -4.14 29.66
N CYS A 858 19.39 -2.90 29.67
CA CYS A 858 19.25 -2.10 28.42
C CYS A 858 20.32 -1.02 28.18
N GLU A 859 21.03 -0.53 29.21
CA GLU A 859 22.11 0.47 29.00
C GLU A 859 23.33 -0.08 28.23
N GLY A 860 23.48 -1.41 28.16
CA GLY A 860 24.62 -2.06 27.51
C GLY A 860 24.62 -1.95 25.98
N ASN A 861 23.43 -2.01 25.35
CA ASN A 861 23.32 -2.01 23.90
C ASN A 861 23.53 -0.62 23.28
N GLU A 862 22.94 0.43 23.84
CA GLU A 862 23.12 1.80 23.31
C GLU A 862 24.56 2.30 23.45
N ARG A 863 25.23 1.91 24.55
CA ARG A 863 26.64 2.23 24.78
C ARG A 863 27.54 1.44 23.81
N GLU A 864 27.26 0.17 23.57
CA GLU A 864 28.03 -0.62 22.60
C GLU A 864 27.79 -0.14 21.15
N ASP A 865 26.57 0.26 20.79
CA ASP A 865 26.25 0.84 19.48
C ASP A 865 26.94 2.20 19.29
N ALA A 866 26.91 3.07 20.31
CA ALA A 866 27.67 4.32 20.30
C ALA A 866 29.18 4.07 20.20
N MET A 867 29.70 3.00 20.83
CA MET A 867 31.09 2.58 20.74
C MET A 867 31.46 2.15 19.32
N ILE A 868 30.63 1.35 18.67
CA ILE A 868 30.82 0.84 17.31
C ILE A 868 30.83 2.02 16.33
N ILE A 869 29.82 2.89 16.40
CA ILE A 869 29.71 4.06 15.52
C ILE A 869 30.87 5.03 15.74
N PHE A 870 31.21 5.33 16.98
CA PHE A 870 32.31 6.26 17.28
C PHE A 870 33.67 5.71 16.85
N LYS A 871 33.90 4.40 17.01
CA LYS A 871 35.11 3.73 16.52
C LYS A 871 35.21 3.81 15.00
N GLU A 872 34.12 3.55 14.30
CA GLU A 872 34.09 3.60 12.84
C GLU A 872 34.36 5.02 12.32
N LEU A 873 33.79 6.03 12.97
CA LEU A 873 33.93 7.44 12.55
C LEU A 873 35.29 8.07 12.90
N THR A 874 35.94 7.62 13.97
CA THR A 874 37.20 8.23 14.46
C THR A 874 38.44 7.40 14.16
N HIS A 875 38.26 6.12 13.82
CA HIS A 875 39.32 5.10 13.70
C HIS A 875 40.22 4.97 14.94
N LEU A 876 39.76 5.47 16.09
CA LEU A 876 40.44 5.24 17.36
C LEU A 876 40.26 3.78 17.78
N ASN A 877 41.24 3.22 18.49
CA ASN A 877 41.06 1.90 19.09
C ASN A 877 40.00 1.95 20.21
N ARG A 878 39.54 0.77 20.64
CA ARG A 878 38.41 0.64 21.57
C ARG A 878 38.63 1.38 22.89
N TYR A 879 39.85 1.38 23.40
CA TYR A 879 40.21 2.07 24.64
C TYR A 879 39.99 3.58 24.54
N TRP A 880 40.46 4.22 23.47
CA TRP A 880 40.34 5.67 23.28
C TRP A 880 38.93 6.11 22.87
N CYS A 881 38.19 5.28 22.13
CA CYS A 881 36.77 5.48 21.86
C CYS A 881 35.97 5.53 23.16
N LYS A 882 36.16 4.51 24.01
CA LYS A 882 35.49 4.40 25.30
C LYS A 882 35.76 5.62 26.16
N ARG A 883 37.02 6.05 26.26
CA ARG A 883 37.40 7.23 27.05
C ARG A 883 36.75 8.52 26.55
N CYS A 884 36.72 8.75 25.23
CA CYS A 884 36.08 9.94 24.64
C CYS A 884 34.56 9.94 24.86
N LEU A 885 33.92 8.78 24.73
CA LEU A 885 32.48 8.62 24.95
C LEU A 885 32.15 8.79 26.44
N GLU A 886 32.91 8.21 27.36
CA GLU A 886 32.72 8.37 28.81
C GLU A 886 32.90 9.84 29.24
N GLU A 887 33.96 10.51 28.79
CA GLU A 887 34.22 11.93 29.07
C GLU A 887 33.16 12.87 28.45
N SER A 888 32.41 12.39 27.45
CA SER A 888 31.32 13.13 26.79
C SER A 888 29.92 12.68 27.25
N SER A 889 29.82 11.95 28.37
CA SER A 889 28.57 11.41 28.89
C SER A 889 27.79 10.59 27.86
N TRP A 890 28.51 9.83 27.03
CA TRP A 890 28.01 9.01 25.93
C TRP A 890 27.25 9.79 24.83
N ASN A 891 27.41 11.11 24.80
CA ASN A 891 26.87 11.95 23.74
C ASN A 891 27.82 11.92 22.52
N LEU A 892 27.43 11.16 21.50
CA LEU A 892 28.22 10.94 20.28
C LEU A 892 28.64 12.24 19.58
N LYS A 893 27.75 13.24 19.52
CA LYS A 893 28.02 14.54 18.87
C LYS A 893 29.05 15.36 19.64
N VAL A 894 28.95 15.35 20.98
CA VAL A 894 29.94 16.01 21.85
C VAL A 894 31.28 15.31 21.74
N ALA A 895 31.28 13.97 21.79
CA ALA A 895 32.50 13.17 21.66
C ALA A 895 33.20 13.42 20.31
N LEU A 896 32.45 13.52 19.21
CA LEU A 896 33.02 13.77 17.88
C LEU A 896 33.60 15.19 17.79
N ASN A 897 32.92 16.18 18.35
CA ASN A 897 33.43 17.55 18.39
C ASN A 897 34.70 17.68 19.23
N VAL A 898 34.81 16.95 20.34
CA VAL A 898 36.02 16.90 21.17
C VAL A 898 37.14 16.19 20.42
N PHE A 899 36.85 15.05 19.78
CA PHE A 899 37.80 14.33 18.94
C PHE A 899 38.36 15.21 17.83
N LEU A 900 37.50 15.90 17.07
CA LEU A 900 37.90 16.77 15.96
C LEU A 900 38.85 17.89 16.44
N LYS A 901 38.54 18.56 17.55
CA LYS A 901 39.41 19.58 18.15
C LYS A 901 40.78 19.00 18.55
N LEU A 902 40.81 17.80 19.12
CA LEU A 902 42.06 17.13 19.51
C LEU A 902 42.86 16.62 18.31
N TYR A 903 42.17 16.18 17.26
CA TYR A 903 42.76 15.68 16.01
C TYR A 903 43.39 16.82 15.21
N GLU A 904 42.67 17.93 15.01
CA GLU A 904 43.15 19.13 14.32
C GLU A 904 44.34 19.76 15.05
N SER A 905 44.32 19.77 16.39
CA SER A 905 45.44 20.25 17.20
C SER A 905 46.60 19.27 17.34
N LYS A 906 46.54 18.09 16.70
CA LYS A 906 47.54 17.00 16.76
C LYS A 906 47.87 16.54 18.18
N ARG A 907 46.88 16.59 19.09
CA ARG A 907 47.03 16.22 20.50
C ARG A 907 46.63 14.77 20.80
N ILE A 908 46.21 14.01 19.78
CA ILE A 908 45.88 12.59 19.91
C ILE A 908 47.17 11.75 19.69
N PRO A 909 47.57 10.91 20.67
CA PRO A 909 48.73 10.03 20.53
C PRO A 909 48.58 9.03 19.37
N LYS A 910 49.66 8.75 18.62
CA LYS A 910 49.63 7.79 17.49
C LYS A 910 49.19 6.38 17.89
N ILE A 911 49.49 5.96 19.12
CA ILE A 911 49.07 4.65 19.67
C ILE A 911 47.54 4.52 19.76
N ALA A 912 46.81 5.64 19.75
CA ALA A 912 45.36 5.64 19.81
C ALA A 912 44.69 5.13 18.52
N PHE A 913 45.45 5.02 17.41
CA PHE A 913 45.00 4.51 16.11
C PHE A 913 45.57 3.13 15.77
N GLN A 914 46.25 2.49 16.73
CA GLN A 914 46.75 1.12 16.57
C GLN A 914 45.77 0.19 17.29
N ASP A 915 45.21 -0.78 16.57
CA ASP A 915 44.40 -1.83 17.17
C ASP A 915 45.27 -2.71 18.08
N ASP A 916 44.72 -3.11 19.22
CA ASP A 916 45.42 -3.93 20.20
C ASP A 916 45.89 -5.24 19.54
N ILE A 917 47.21 -5.46 19.51
CA ILE A 917 47.77 -6.78 19.21
C ILE A 917 47.53 -7.63 20.46
N LEU A 918 46.46 -8.42 20.46
CA LEU A 918 46.30 -9.67 21.21
C LEU A 918 45.14 -10.49 20.67
#